data_AF-A0A182JZV8-F1
#
_entry.id   AF-A0A182JZV8-F1
#
_cell.length_a   1.000
_cell.length_b   1.000
_cell.length_c   1.000
_cell.angle_alpha   90.00
_cell.angle_beta   90.00
_cell.angle_gamma   90.00
#
_symmetry.space_group_name_H-M   'P 1'
#
loop_
_entity.id
_entity.type
_entity.pdbx_description
1 polymer ?
#
loop_
_entity_poly.entity_id
_entity_poly.type
_entity_poly.pdbx_seq_one_letter_code
_entity_poly.pdbx_strand_id
1 'polypeptide(L)'
;MASLLKLSTAVRRQTLLAGSRAGSSYAAAFRSALSNEPATEVTTLDSGLRVASESVPSQVATVGLFIDAGARYEDKNSNGTANFFEHLAFKGTSKRSQDALEQEVESMGAQLDASTGRDQTAFTARCLSKDVPKLVEILADVVQNPRLDDADVKRAREVILGEIEQVDAGNLREVVFDHLHSTAFQGTSLSNTVWGPSSNIRAIKADDVRGYVNTHYKAPRMVLAAAGDVRQSELEKLAEKYLGKIESTFDGKAPQLSAVRFTGSEMRVRDDSLPLAHVAVAVEGCGVSDSDAMALSVASSLIGTWDRTFGGGVNNASKLAVASAHDKLCHNYESFNLTYRDTGLWGIYFECDPLMCEDMLFNVQNEWMRLCTMVTDGEVERAKRQLKTRLLAQLEGPQAICEDIGRQVLNLGRREPLHDVERRIENVTAQNVRDVAMRYIFDRCPAVAAVGPVENLPDYMLYIQYKNSLHNNIKMVLESTMVCFDNSDYQRNGDYFPTRLNAQKDGVNLVCLSKVRSNPENNVGLMTLANTTEVLATLTSDVGRILSKLHLVNPNGNINLMTGLRIAHLVLKHRQGKNHKMRIVVFVGSPVEHDEGELVKLAKKLKKEKVNVDIVSFGDHQKNNETFTSFINVLNGKDGTGSHLVCVPRGSVFSEALISSPIIQGEDGSGGAGLGGAGFEFGVDPNEDPELALALRVSMEEQRLRQEEEQRRATANSAADGTAPAGGDKEATGAVAGTAGASSSAGAARAGGSEPHAEEAMLERALALSTGEIMPTDDAMPDFANMTEEEQIAFAMQMSMQDAQEPISQPAKRQKQEKDTPMEVDVEDIEIAGVSPEYLMSVLENLPGVDPQSEAVRNAVGSLNKDSSSKKSQSDSKDSKDDESKK
;
A
#
# COMPACT_ATOMS: atom_id res chain seq x y z
N MET A 1 -27.94 30.61 -35.55
CA MET A 1 -27.65 30.01 -34.22
C MET A 1 -28.15 28.56 -34.05
N ALA A 2 -29.35 28.18 -34.49
CA ALA A 2 -29.87 26.81 -34.31
C ALA A 2 -29.19 25.70 -35.16
N SER A 3 -28.51 26.07 -36.25
CA SER A 3 -27.74 25.13 -37.10
C SER A 3 -26.37 24.77 -36.49
N LEU A 4 -25.71 25.74 -35.84
CA LEU A 4 -24.41 25.56 -35.19
C LEU A 4 -24.48 24.68 -33.93
N LEU A 5 -25.58 24.76 -33.18
CA LEU A 5 -25.84 23.90 -32.01
C LEU A 5 -26.08 22.42 -32.37
N LYS A 6 -26.58 22.13 -33.58
CA LYS A 6 -26.76 20.73 -34.03
C LYS A 6 -25.43 20.09 -34.45
N LEU A 7 -24.51 20.87 -35.04
CA LEU A 7 -23.17 20.40 -35.37
C LEU A 7 -22.33 20.10 -34.12
N SER A 8 -22.41 20.92 -33.06
CA SER A 8 -21.63 20.68 -31.84
C SER A 8 -22.09 19.42 -31.08
N THR A 9 -23.40 19.13 -31.05
CA THR A 9 -23.92 17.89 -30.46
C THR A 9 -23.58 16.62 -31.25
N ALA A 10 -23.45 16.71 -32.57
CA ALA A 10 -23.07 15.58 -33.42
C ALA A 10 -21.58 15.24 -33.30
N VAL A 11 -20.73 16.27 -33.25
CA VAL A 11 -19.27 16.12 -33.06
C VAL A 11 -18.96 15.56 -31.67
N ARG A 12 -19.65 16.02 -30.62
CA ARG A 12 -19.45 15.56 -29.23
C ARG A 12 -19.89 14.10 -29.00
N ARG A 13 -20.85 13.59 -29.79
CA ARG A 13 -21.23 12.16 -29.79
C ARG A 13 -20.24 11.29 -30.56
N GLN A 14 -19.61 11.79 -31.61
CA GLN A 14 -18.61 11.05 -32.38
C GLN A 14 -17.28 10.89 -31.61
N THR A 15 -16.85 11.89 -30.83
CA THR A 15 -15.61 11.78 -30.02
C THR A 15 -15.74 10.85 -28.82
N LEU A 16 -16.90 10.78 -28.15
CA LEU A 16 -17.13 9.83 -27.05
C LEU A 16 -17.27 8.36 -27.54
N LEU A 17 -17.79 8.15 -28.74
CA LEU A 17 -17.86 6.80 -29.35
C LEU A 17 -16.51 6.36 -29.96
N ALA A 18 -15.67 7.29 -30.40
CA ALA A 18 -14.34 7.00 -30.94
C ALA A 18 -13.36 6.50 -29.86
N GLY A 19 -13.41 7.05 -28.63
CA GLY A 19 -12.58 6.60 -27.51
C GLY A 19 -12.86 5.16 -27.06
N SER A 20 -14.12 4.71 -27.08
CA SER A 20 -14.46 3.31 -26.74
C SER A 20 -14.18 2.32 -27.89
N ARG A 21 -14.24 2.78 -29.14
CA ARG A 21 -13.93 1.95 -30.32
C ARG A 21 -12.44 1.67 -30.49
N ALA A 22 -11.57 2.62 -30.11
CA ALA A 22 -10.12 2.42 -30.18
C ALA A 22 -9.65 1.31 -29.22
N GLY A 23 -10.13 1.29 -27.97
CA GLY A 23 -9.83 0.21 -27.02
C GLY A 23 -10.31 -1.17 -27.50
N SER A 24 -11.48 -1.21 -28.15
CA SER A 24 -12.05 -2.44 -28.73
C SER A 24 -11.28 -2.94 -29.95
N SER A 25 -10.73 -2.06 -30.79
CA SER A 25 -9.96 -2.48 -31.98
C SER A 25 -8.56 -3.01 -31.62
N TYR A 26 -7.89 -2.40 -30.64
CA TYR A 26 -6.59 -2.90 -30.16
C TYR A 26 -6.73 -4.23 -29.41
N ALA A 27 -7.75 -4.38 -28.56
CA ALA A 27 -8.03 -5.65 -27.89
C ALA A 27 -8.41 -6.77 -28.88
N ALA A 28 -9.17 -6.44 -29.94
CA ALA A 28 -9.50 -7.39 -31.00
C ALA A 28 -8.27 -7.78 -31.84
N ALA A 29 -7.38 -6.82 -32.15
CA ALA A 29 -6.14 -7.09 -32.88
C ALA A 29 -5.16 -7.96 -32.07
N PHE A 30 -5.05 -7.71 -30.76
CA PHE A 30 -4.21 -8.51 -29.86
C PHE A 30 -4.74 -9.95 -29.72
N ARG A 31 -6.05 -10.13 -29.50
CA ARG A 31 -6.67 -11.47 -29.48
C ARG A 31 -6.53 -12.21 -30.80
N SER A 32 -6.64 -11.49 -31.92
CA SER A 32 -6.39 -12.05 -33.26
C SER A 32 -4.94 -12.50 -33.43
N ALA A 33 -3.97 -11.72 -32.93
CA ALA A 33 -2.55 -12.08 -32.95
C ALA A 33 -2.28 -13.35 -32.11
N LEU A 34 -2.86 -13.45 -30.91
CA LEU A 34 -2.73 -14.63 -30.05
C LEU A 34 -3.43 -15.88 -30.63
N SER A 35 -4.49 -15.71 -31.42
CA SER A 35 -5.11 -16.84 -32.13
C SER A 35 -4.34 -17.31 -33.37
N ASN A 36 -3.44 -16.47 -33.89
CA ASN A 36 -2.60 -16.78 -35.05
C ASN A 36 -1.29 -17.48 -34.68
N GLU A 37 -1.00 -17.68 -33.39
CA GLU A 37 0.16 -18.47 -32.96
C GLU A 37 0.01 -19.94 -33.37
N PRO A 38 1.12 -20.60 -33.78
CA PRO A 38 1.09 -22.01 -34.13
C PRO A 38 0.65 -22.84 -32.93
N ALA A 39 -0.32 -23.72 -33.15
CA ALA A 39 -0.78 -24.63 -32.12
C ALA A 39 0.35 -25.57 -31.70
N THR A 40 0.52 -25.78 -30.39
CA THR A 40 1.44 -26.79 -29.87
C THR A 40 0.83 -28.17 -30.06
N GLU A 41 1.52 -29.03 -30.80
CA GLU A 41 1.12 -30.42 -30.98
C GLU A 41 1.76 -31.26 -29.88
N VAL A 42 0.96 -32.02 -29.14
CA VAL A 42 1.43 -32.91 -28.09
C VAL A 42 0.95 -34.32 -28.40
N THR A 43 1.87 -35.27 -28.50
CA THR A 43 1.58 -36.68 -28.70
C THR A 43 2.26 -37.54 -27.64
N THR A 44 1.61 -38.65 -27.30
CA THR A 44 2.11 -39.63 -26.34
C THR A 44 2.47 -40.91 -27.09
N LEU A 45 3.72 -41.34 -27.01
CA LEU A 45 4.17 -42.60 -27.57
C LEU A 45 3.69 -43.78 -26.72
N ASP A 46 3.72 -45.00 -27.29
CA ASP A 46 3.37 -46.24 -26.59
C ASP A 46 4.24 -46.50 -25.35
N SER A 47 5.46 -45.96 -25.31
CA SER A 47 6.37 -46.02 -24.17
C SER A 47 5.94 -45.12 -22.99
N GLY A 48 4.93 -44.25 -23.19
CA GLY A 48 4.51 -43.22 -22.25
C GLY A 48 5.30 -41.91 -22.37
N LEU A 49 6.33 -41.85 -23.23
CA LEU A 49 7.06 -40.62 -23.53
C LEU A 49 6.13 -39.61 -24.22
N ARG A 50 6.16 -38.36 -23.74
CA ARG A 50 5.44 -37.25 -24.38
C ARG A 50 6.37 -36.51 -25.34
N VAL A 51 5.87 -36.23 -26.53
CA VAL A 51 6.58 -35.47 -27.57
C VAL A 51 5.74 -34.24 -27.88
N ALA A 52 6.32 -33.06 -27.71
CA ALA A 52 5.67 -31.79 -27.97
C ALA A 52 6.49 -30.97 -28.96
N SER A 53 5.84 -30.36 -29.95
CA SER A 53 6.50 -29.39 -30.82
C SER A 53 5.66 -28.14 -31.08
N GLU A 54 6.37 -27.03 -31.28
CA GLU A 54 5.82 -25.81 -31.83
C GLU A 54 6.62 -25.41 -33.08
N SER A 55 5.93 -25.35 -34.22
CA SER A 55 6.52 -24.97 -35.50
C SER A 55 6.63 -23.45 -35.62
N VAL A 56 7.80 -22.91 -35.30
CA VAL A 56 8.13 -21.48 -35.44
C VAL A 56 8.98 -21.30 -36.70
N PRO A 57 8.66 -20.34 -37.60
CA PRO A 57 9.43 -20.09 -38.82
C PRO A 57 10.79 -19.46 -38.50
N SER A 58 11.72 -20.26 -37.99
CA SER A 58 13.09 -19.91 -37.60
C SER A 58 14.05 -20.94 -38.18
N GLN A 59 15.20 -20.49 -38.68
CA GLN A 59 16.27 -21.38 -39.16
C GLN A 59 17.02 -22.09 -38.02
N VAL A 60 16.80 -21.62 -36.79
CA VAL A 60 17.33 -22.20 -35.56
C VAL A 60 16.19 -22.92 -34.84
N ALA A 61 16.46 -24.15 -34.43
CA ALA A 61 15.58 -24.96 -33.62
C ALA A 61 16.23 -25.23 -32.25
N THR A 62 15.40 -25.31 -31.21
CA THR A 62 15.82 -25.79 -29.89
C THR A 62 15.07 -27.07 -29.59
N VAL A 63 15.78 -28.11 -29.19
CA VAL A 63 15.23 -29.38 -28.74
C VAL A 63 15.65 -29.59 -27.30
N GLY A 64 14.72 -30.00 -26.45
CA GLY A 64 14.99 -30.24 -25.05
C GLY A 64 14.35 -31.53 -24.57
N LEU A 65 15.07 -32.25 -23.73
CA LEU A 65 14.55 -33.39 -23.00
C LEU A 65 14.35 -32.97 -21.54
N PHE A 66 13.08 -32.87 -21.16
CA PHE A 66 12.64 -32.45 -19.85
C PHE A 66 12.22 -33.68 -19.05
N ILE A 67 12.71 -33.77 -17.82
CA ILE A 67 12.54 -34.94 -16.97
C ILE A 67 11.96 -34.45 -15.65
N ASP A 68 10.88 -35.10 -15.22
CA ASP A 68 10.33 -34.94 -13.87
C ASP A 68 11.26 -35.65 -12.87
N ALA A 69 12.44 -35.08 -12.63
CA ALA A 69 13.45 -35.53 -11.70
C ALA A 69 14.22 -34.30 -11.21
N GLY A 70 14.75 -34.33 -10.00
CA GLY A 70 15.38 -33.17 -9.38
C GLY A 70 15.65 -33.41 -7.90
N ALA A 71 16.18 -32.41 -7.21
CA ALA A 71 16.60 -32.52 -5.81
C ALA A 71 15.48 -32.93 -4.83
N ARG A 72 14.21 -32.69 -5.19
CA ARG A 72 13.04 -33.12 -4.40
C ARG A 72 12.82 -34.63 -4.42
N TYR A 73 13.32 -35.32 -5.43
CA TYR A 73 13.21 -36.78 -5.56
C TYR A 73 14.36 -37.53 -4.89
N GLU A 74 15.31 -36.80 -4.30
CA GLU A 74 16.47 -37.36 -3.62
C GLU A 74 16.21 -37.60 -2.13
N ASP A 75 16.88 -38.61 -1.59
CA ASP A 75 16.97 -38.82 -0.15
C ASP A 75 18.03 -37.88 0.46
N LYS A 76 17.92 -37.61 1.77
CA LYS A 76 18.90 -36.78 2.50
C LYS A 76 20.34 -37.28 2.40
N ASN A 77 20.52 -38.59 2.20
CA ASN A 77 21.84 -39.21 2.06
C ASN A 77 22.38 -39.15 0.63
N SER A 78 21.48 -39.16 -0.37
CA SER A 78 21.82 -39.09 -1.80
C SER A 78 21.65 -37.67 -2.35
N ASN A 79 21.50 -36.68 -1.48
CA ASN A 79 21.25 -35.31 -1.88
C ASN A 79 22.47 -34.76 -2.64
N GLY A 80 22.22 -34.17 -3.80
CA GLY A 80 23.24 -33.66 -4.74
C GLY A 80 23.54 -34.61 -5.91
N THR A 81 22.85 -35.75 -6.02
CA THR A 81 23.08 -36.75 -7.09
C THR A 81 22.60 -36.26 -8.45
N ALA A 82 21.52 -35.47 -8.50
CA ALA A 82 20.94 -34.89 -9.70
C ALA A 82 21.90 -33.88 -10.33
N ASN A 83 22.44 -32.95 -9.52
CA ASN A 83 23.47 -32.03 -9.96
C ASN A 83 24.74 -32.79 -10.38
N PHE A 84 25.14 -33.81 -9.61
CA PHE A 84 26.29 -34.64 -9.98
C PHE A 84 26.09 -35.34 -11.33
N PHE A 85 24.88 -35.82 -11.61
CA PHE A 85 24.53 -36.45 -12.88
C PHE A 85 24.63 -35.46 -14.05
N GLU A 86 24.20 -34.22 -13.85
CA GLU A 86 24.30 -33.15 -14.85
C GLU A 86 25.75 -32.94 -15.33
N HIS A 87 26.69 -32.77 -14.40
CA HIS A 87 28.10 -32.59 -14.73
C HIS A 87 28.72 -33.83 -15.40
N LEU A 88 28.22 -35.02 -15.08
CA LEU A 88 28.71 -36.27 -15.67
C LEU A 88 28.09 -36.56 -17.05
N ALA A 89 26.88 -36.08 -17.31
CA ALA A 89 26.16 -36.36 -18.56
C ALA A 89 26.97 -35.94 -19.79
N PHE A 90 27.71 -34.83 -19.69
CA PHE A 90 28.54 -34.32 -20.79
C PHE A 90 29.97 -34.88 -20.83
N LYS A 91 30.39 -35.71 -19.87
CA LYS A 91 31.77 -36.27 -19.82
C LYS A 91 31.97 -37.50 -20.70
N GLY A 92 30.98 -37.84 -21.53
CA GLY A 92 31.08 -38.87 -22.55
C GLY A 92 30.07 -40.00 -22.34
N THR A 93 29.76 -40.67 -23.46
CA THR A 93 28.82 -41.78 -23.51
C THR A 93 29.54 -43.08 -23.81
N SER A 94 28.82 -44.20 -23.77
CA SER A 94 29.37 -45.50 -24.18
C SER A 94 29.73 -45.55 -25.67
N LYS A 95 29.10 -44.70 -26.51
CA LYS A 95 29.36 -44.64 -27.95
C LYS A 95 30.38 -43.57 -28.34
N ARG A 96 30.40 -42.44 -27.63
CA ARG A 96 31.22 -41.26 -27.94
C ARG A 96 32.11 -40.93 -26.76
N SER A 97 33.41 -40.80 -27.02
CA SER A 97 34.31 -40.19 -26.01
C SER A 97 33.94 -38.73 -25.78
N GLN A 98 34.36 -38.15 -24.66
CA GLN A 98 34.14 -36.74 -24.34
C GLN A 98 34.56 -35.82 -25.50
N ASP A 99 35.82 -35.94 -25.96
CA ASP A 99 36.35 -35.11 -27.05
C ASP A 99 35.57 -35.27 -28.36
N ALA A 100 35.08 -36.49 -28.65
CA ALA A 100 34.30 -36.74 -29.85
C ALA A 100 32.90 -36.12 -29.76
N LEU A 101 32.28 -36.15 -28.57
CA LEU A 101 31.01 -35.51 -28.31
C LEU A 101 31.13 -33.99 -28.44
N GLU A 102 32.13 -33.39 -27.80
CA GLU A 102 32.41 -31.95 -27.85
C GLU A 102 32.69 -31.51 -29.29
N GLN A 103 33.56 -32.22 -30.01
CA GLN A 103 33.88 -31.90 -31.41
C GLN A 103 32.67 -32.05 -32.34
N GLU A 104 31.83 -33.06 -32.16
CA GLU A 104 30.63 -33.25 -32.99
C GLU A 104 29.64 -32.09 -32.78
N VAL A 105 29.40 -31.70 -31.52
CA VAL A 105 28.52 -30.59 -31.14
C VAL A 105 29.04 -29.25 -31.66
N GLU A 106 30.33 -28.97 -31.44
CA GLU A 106 30.97 -27.74 -31.90
C GLU A 106 31.03 -27.65 -33.43
N SER A 107 31.27 -28.77 -34.12
CA SER A 107 31.33 -28.79 -35.59
C SER A 107 30.00 -28.42 -36.25
N MET A 108 28.88 -28.66 -35.57
CA MET A 108 27.54 -28.26 -36.00
C MET A 108 27.18 -26.83 -35.56
N GLY A 109 28.02 -26.20 -34.74
CA GLY A 109 27.70 -24.94 -34.08
C GLY A 109 26.53 -25.05 -33.11
N ALA A 110 26.28 -26.26 -32.58
CA ALA A 110 25.22 -26.49 -31.61
C ALA A 110 25.67 -26.05 -30.21
N GLN A 111 24.73 -25.57 -29.41
CA GLN A 111 24.91 -25.27 -28.00
C GLN A 111 24.13 -26.29 -27.18
N LEU A 112 24.79 -26.94 -26.22
CA LEU A 112 24.17 -27.88 -25.30
C LEU A 112 24.21 -27.26 -23.91
N ASP A 113 23.05 -27.23 -23.27
CA ASP A 113 22.89 -26.78 -21.90
C ASP A 113 22.15 -27.86 -21.11
N ALA A 114 22.43 -27.93 -19.82
CA ALA A 114 21.61 -28.65 -18.87
C ALA A 114 21.28 -27.74 -17.70
N SER A 115 20.15 -28.01 -17.06
CA SER A 115 19.78 -27.35 -15.83
C SER A 115 19.01 -28.32 -14.95
N THR A 116 19.41 -28.37 -13.68
CA THR A 116 18.72 -29.14 -12.65
C THR A 116 18.02 -28.20 -11.68
N GLY A 117 16.71 -28.39 -11.52
CA GLY A 117 15.91 -27.72 -10.51
C GLY A 117 15.52 -28.66 -9.37
N ARG A 118 14.60 -28.19 -8.53
CA ARG A 118 14.04 -29.01 -7.43
C ARG A 118 13.10 -30.10 -7.94
N ASP A 119 12.23 -29.77 -8.91
CA ASP A 119 11.21 -30.68 -9.44
C ASP A 119 11.55 -31.24 -10.84
N GLN A 120 12.38 -30.54 -11.62
CA GLN A 120 12.64 -30.87 -13.02
C GLN A 120 14.13 -30.73 -13.39
N THR A 121 14.58 -31.58 -14.31
CA THR A 121 15.89 -31.51 -14.96
C THR A 121 15.65 -31.37 -16.46
N ALA A 122 16.34 -30.44 -17.11
CA ALA A 122 16.22 -30.19 -18.54
C ALA A 122 17.59 -30.32 -19.21
N PHE A 123 17.65 -31.09 -20.29
CA PHE A 123 18.79 -31.12 -21.21
C PHE A 123 18.34 -30.45 -22.50
N THR A 124 18.79 -29.23 -22.73
CA THR A 124 18.39 -28.42 -23.89
C THR A 124 19.54 -28.28 -24.86
N ALA A 125 19.18 -28.14 -26.13
CA ALA A 125 20.14 -28.13 -27.21
C ALA A 125 19.64 -27.26 -28.35
N ARG A 126 20.46 -26.30 -28.76
CA ARG A 126 20.15 -25.33 -29.81
C ARG A 126 20.99 -25.61 -31.04
N CYS A 127 20.36 -25.76 -32.19
CA CYS A 127 21.04 -26.03 -33.46
C CYS A 127 20.31 -25.42 -34.66
N LEU A 128 20.90 -25.55 -35.86
CA LEU A 128 20.20 -25.30 -37.12
C LEU A 128 19.13 -26.37 -37.35
N SER A 129 18.00 -26.01 -37.96
CA SER A 129 16.88 -26.95 -38.16
C SER A 129 17.25 -28.23 -38.94
N LYS A 130 18.32 -28.19 -39.75
CA LYS A 130 18.83 -29.33 -40.52
C LYS A 130 19.53 -30.39 -39.65
N ASP A 131 20.10 -29.99 -38.52
CA ASP A 131 20.89 -30.86 -37.65
C ASP A 131 20.09 -31.43 -36.47
N VAL A 132 18.80 -31.08 -36.36
CA VAL A 132 17.86 -31.60 -35.36
C VAL A 132 17.88 -33.13 -35.24
N PRO A 133 17.89 -33.93 -36.33
CA PRO A 133 17.94 -35.38 -36.21
C PRO A 133 19.19 -35.92 -35.50
N LYS A 134 20.35 -35.28 -35.71
CA LYS A 134 21.60 -35.65 -35.03
C LYS A 134 21.57 -35.22 -33.57
N LEU A 135 20.99 -34.05 -33.28
CA LEU A 135 20.89 -33.54 -31.92
C LEU A 135 20.01 -34.42 -31.04
N VAL A 136 18.87 -34.88 -31.55
CA VAL A 136 18.00 -35.84 -30.84
C VAL A 136 18.74 -37.15 -30.57
N GLU A 137 19.57 -37.61 -31.50
CA GLU A 137 20.42 -38.77 -31.28
C GLU A 137 21.43 -38.54 -30.15
N ILE A 138 22.10 -37.39 -30.15
CA ILE A 138 23.09 -37.02 -29.12
C ILE A 138 22.41 -36.92 -27.75
N LEU A 139 21.29 -36.21 -27.64
CA LEU A 139 20.53 -36.08 -26.39
C LEU A 139 20.07 -37.44 -25.87
N ALA A 140 19.54 -38.31 -26.74
CA ALA A 140 19.14 -39.65 -26.35
C ALA A 140 20.33 -40.50 -25.86
N ASP A 141 21.51 -40.33 -26.46
CA ASP A 141 22.72 -41.07 -26.08
C ASP A 141 23.30 -40.59 -24.75
N VAL A 142 23.33 -39.27 -24.53
CA VAL A 142 23.77 -38.63 -23.27
C VAL A 142 22.94 -39.09 -22.09
N VAL A 143 21.62 -39.16 -22.27
CA VAL A 143 20.70 -39.52 -21.18
C VAL A 143 20.66 -41.04 -20.92
N GLN A 144 20.77 -41.88 -21.95
CA GLN A 144 20.66 -43.34 -21.78
C GLN A 144 21.97 -44.03 -21.44
N ASN A 145 23.10 -43.61 -22.04
CA ASN A 145 24.36 -44.36 -21.98
C ASN A 145 25.55 -43.53 -21.45
N PRO A 146 25.43 -42.79 -20.34
CA PRO A 146 26.54 -42.05 -19.76
C PRO A 146 27.61 -43.03 -19.23
N ARG A 147 28.89 -42.75 -19.48
CA ARG A 147 29.97 -43.70 -19.21
C ARG A 147 30.30 -43.88 -17.71
N LEU A 148 29.89 -42.95 -16.84
CA LEU A 148 29.96 -43.02 -15.36
C LEU A 148 31.20 -43.77 -14.81
N ASP A 149 32.39 -43.33 -15.26
CA ASP A 149 33.69 -43.84 -14.82
C ASP A 149 34.12 -43.17 -13.49
N ASP A 150 34.74 -43.93 -12.58
CA ASP A 150 35.17 -43.42 -11.26
C ASP A 150 36.18 -42.28 -11.33
N ALA A 151 36.99 -42.22 -12.41
CA ALA A 151 37.94 -41.15 -12.62
C ALA A 151 37.23 -39.81 -12.94
N ASP A 152 36.14 -39.88 -13.70
CA ASP A 152 35.36 -38.71 -14.11
C ASP A 152 34.53 -38.19 -12.95
N VAL A 153 33.98 -39.09 -12.13
CA VAL A 153 33.33 -38.77 -10.84
C VAL A 153 34.28 -38.00 -9.92
N LYS A 154 35.54 -38.42 -9.79
CA LYS A 154 36.51 -37.71 -8.94
C LYS A 154 36.79 -36.30 -9.46
N ARG A 155 36.95 -36.13 -10.78
CA ARG A 155 37.18 -34.81 -11.40
C ARG A 155 35.96 -33.90 -11.26
N ALA A 156 34.76 -34.42 -11.55
CA ALA A 156 33.51 -33.68 -11.42
C ALA A 156 33.27 -33.21 -9.97
N ARG A 157 33.62 -34.03 -8.99
CA ARG A 157 33.51 -33.67 -7.57
C ARG A 157 34.34 -32.42 -7.21
N GLU A 158 35.57 -32.32 -7.70
CA GLU A 158 36.42 -31.15 -7.43
C GLU A 158 35.84 -29.88 -8.06
N VAL A 159 35.28 -29.98 -9.26
CA VAL A 159 34.61 -28.88 -9.95
C VAL A 159 33.37 -28.43 -9.17
N ILE A 160 32.48 -29.36 -8.81
CA ILE A 160 31.25 -29.04 -8.07
C ILE A 160 31.56 -28.41 -6.71
N LEU A 161 32.57 -28.90 -5.99
CA LEU A 161 32.97 -28.29 -4.71
C LEU A 161 33.47 -26.86 -4.90
N GLY A 162 34.23 -26.59 -5.97
CA GLY A 162 34.68 -25.24 -6.31
C GLY A 162 33.52 -24.32 -6.72
N GLU A 163 32.54 -24.84 -7.46
CA GLU A 163 31.35 -24.09 -7.85
C GLU A 163 30.48 -23.74 -6.65
N ILE A 164 30.30 -24.66 -5.70
CA ILE A 164 29.57 -24.37 -4.44
C ILE A 164 30.27 -23.26 -3.66
N GLU A 165 31.60 -23.33 -3.52
CA GLU A 165 32.37 -22.27 -2.86
C GLU A 165 32.24 -20.92 -3.59
N GLN A 166 32.15 -20.94 -4.91
CA GLN A 166 31.96 -19.72 -5.72
C GLN A 166 30.55 -19.15 -5.59
N VAL A 167 29.51 -19.99 -5.56
CA VAL A 167 28.12 -19.57 -5.38
C VAL A 167 27.93 -18.99 -3.98
N ASP A 168 28.46 -19.67 -2.96
CA ASP A 168 28.39 -19.22 -1.56
C ASP A 168 29.05 -17.85 -1.35
N ALA A 169 30.16 -17.57 -2.05
CA ALA A 169 30.87 -16.30 -1.94
C ALA A 169 30.34 -15.19 -2.87
N GLY A 170 29.81 -15.55 -4.04
CA GLY A 170 29.51 -14.60 -5.11
C GLY A 170 28.03 -14.31 -5.34
N ASN A 171 27.13 -15.23 -5.00
CA ASN A 171 25.70 -15.11 -5.30
C ASN A 171 24.82 -15.33 -4.06
N LEU A 172 24.88 -14.36 -3.15
CA LEU A 172 24.13 -14.35 -1.90
C LEU A 172 22.61 -14.47 -2.09
N ARG A 173 22.09 -14.02 -3.24
CA ARG A 173 20.68 -14.16 -3.58
C ARG A 173 20.26 -15.64 -3.61
N GLU A 174 20.98 -16.47 -4.36
CA GLU A 174 20.67 -17.90 -4.45
C GLU A 174 20.80 -18.60 -3.09
N VAL A 175 21.83 -18.23 -2.31
CA VAL A 175 22.03 -18.73 -0.94
C VAL A 175 20.83 -18.40 -0.05
N VAL A 176 20.31 -17.17 -0.12
CA VAL A 176 19.11 -16.77 0.63
C VAL A 176 17.88 -17.56 0.19
N PHE A 177 17.68 -17.79 -1.11
CA PHE A 177 16.58 -18.63 -1.60
C PHE A 177 16.73 -20.08 -1.13
N ASP A 178 17.94 -20.63 -1.10
CA ASP A 178 18.19 -21.99 -0.60
C ASP A 178 17.89 -22.09 0.90
N HIS A 179 18.30 -21.10 1.70
CA HIS A 179 17.91 -21.01 3.11
C HIS A 179 16.40 -20.81 3.30
N LEU A 180 15.74 -20.06 2.43
CA LEU A 180 14.29 -19.87 2.47
C LEU A 180 13.55 -21.20 2.22
N HIS A 181 13.98 -21.99 1.23
CA HIS A 181 13.40 -23.31 0.99
C HIS A 181 13.68 -24.27 2.15
N SER A 182 14.91 -24.25 2.68
CA SER A 182 15.31 -25.09 3.81
C SER A 182 14.47 -24.86 5.06
N THR A 183 14.19 -23.59 5.37
CA THR A 183 13.36 -23.17 6.51
C THR A 183 11.87 -23.40 6.27
N ALA A 184 11.34 -22.92 5.14
CA ALA A 184 9.94 -23.00 4.81
C ALA A 184 9.44 -24.45 4.74
N PHE A 185 10.25 -25.36 4.19
CA PHE A 185 9.86 -26.76 3.96
C PHE A 185 10.63 -27.75 4.84
N GLN A 186 11.05 -27.29 6.03
CA GLN A 186 11.87 -28.08 6.96
C GLN A 186 11.36 -29.51 7.18
N GLY A 187 12.26 -30.47 7.02
CA GLY A 187 11.96 -31.89 7.24
C GLY A 187 11.27 -32.58 6.07
N THR A 188 11.00 -31.90 4.97
CA THR A 188 10.45 -32.48 3.72
C THR A 188 11.53 -32.56 2.64
N SER A 189 11.28 -33.24 1.52
CA SER A 189 12.27 -33.29 0.43
C SER A 189 12.43 -31.96 -0.32
N LEU A 190 11.52 -31.00 -0.17
CA LEU A 190 11.61 -29.69 -0.81
C LEU A 190 12.58 -28.72 -0.07
N SER A 191 12.96 -29.04 1.17
CA SER A 191 14.02 -28.29 1.90
C SER A 191 15.42 -28.52 1.36
N ASN A 192 15.59 -29.58 0.55
CA ASN A 192 16.86 -29.94 -0.04
C ASN A 192 17.34 -28.86 -1.02
N THR A 193 18.62 -28.51 -0.93
CA THR A 193 19.28 -27.67 -1.95
C THR A 193 19.55 -28.50 -3.19
N VAL A 194 19.69 -27.85 -4.35
CA VAL A 194 20.00 -28.53 -5.61
C VAL A 194 21.43 -29.04 -5.63
N TRP A 195 22.35 -28.25 -5.08
CA TRP A 195 23.77 -28.57 -4.97
C TRP A 195 24.04 -29.73 -4.01
N GLY A 196 23.33 -29.71 -2.88
CA GLY A 196 23.53 -30.61 -1.76
C GLY A 196 24.69 -30.27 -0.84
N PRO A 197 24.75 -30.89 0.35
CA PRO A 197 25.77 -30.59 1.33
C PRO A 197 27.12 -31.15 0.88
N SER A 198 28.19 -30.38 1.13
CA SER A 198 29.56 -30.76 0.72
C SER A 198 30.01 -32.11 1.31
N SER A 199 29.46 -32.53 2.46
CA SER A 199 29.69 -33.85 3.04
C SER A 199 29.17 -34.99 2.17
N ASN A 200 27.98 -34.83 1.58
CA ASN A 200 27.39 -35.83 0.70
C ASN A 200 28.14 -35.89 -0.63
N ILE A 201 28.47 -34.74 -1.21
CA ILE A 201 29.21 -34.66 -2.49
C ILE A 201 30.56 -35.38 -2.41
N ARG A 202 31.21 -35.33 -1.23
CA ARG A 202 32.44 -36.10 -0.96
C ARG A 202 32.21 -37.61 -0.87
N ALA A 203 31.02 -38.06 -0.48
CA ALA A 203 30.67 -39.46 -0.26
C ALA A 203 30.04 -40.16 -1.48
N ILE A 204 29.38 -39.42 -2.38
CA ILE A 204 28.69 -39.96 -3.56
C ILE A 204 29.63 -40.79 -4.43
N LYS A 205 29.18 -41.99 -4.82
CA LYS A 205 29.87 -42.91 -5.72
C LYS A 205 29.14 -43.04 -7.07
N ALA A 206 29.83 -43.60 -8.07
CA ALA A 206 29.23 -43.85 -9.38
C ALA A 206 28.01 -44.78 -9.32
N ASP A 207 27.99 -45.74 -8.40
CA ASP A 207 26.87 -46.67 -8.20
C ASP A 207 25.59 -45.95 -7.75
N ASP A 208 25.73 -44.92 -6.90
CA ASP A 208 24.60 -44.13 -6.39
C ASP A 208 23.96 -43.32 -7.54
N VAL A 209 24.79 -42.72 -8.39
CA VAL A 209 24.35 -42.01 -9.60
C VAL A 209 23.65 -42.97 -10.57
N ARG A 210 24.18 -44.17 -10.79
CA ARG A 210 23.51 -45.20 -11.61
C ARG A 210 22.16 -45.61 -11.03
N GLY A 211 22.09 -45.78 -9.71
CA GLY A 211 20.84 -46.06 -9.00
C GLY A 211 19.79 -44.96 -9.21
N TYR A 212 20.20 -43.69 -9.12
CA TYR A 212 19.34 -42.53 -9.34
C TYR A 212 18.79 -42.50 -10.77
N VAL A 213 19.66 -42.64 -11.79
CA VAL A 213 19.26 -42.65 -13.20
C VAL A 213 18.29 -43.80 -13.47
N ASN A 214 18.61 -45.01 -13.03
CA ASN A 214 17.74 -46.18 -13.23
C ASN A 214 16.37 -46.03 -12.57
N THR A 215 16.26 -45.28 -11.47
CA THR A 215 15.01 -45.10 -10.74
C THR A 215 14.14 -44.00 -11.32
N HIS A 216 14.74 -42.85 -11.69
CA HIS A 216 13.97 -41.65 -12.05
C HIS A 216 13.84 -41.41 -13.55
N TYR A 217 14.80 -41.84 -14.37
CA TYR A 217 14.85 -41.57 -15.80
C TYR A 217 14.06 -42.63 -16.58
N LYS A 218 12.73 -42.58 -16.43
CA LYS A 218 11.77 -43.48 -17.10
C LYS A 218 10.93 -42.73 -18.11
N ALA A 219 10.56 -43.40 -19.20
CA ALA A 219 9.84 -42.77 -20.32
C ALA A 219 8.57 -41.98 -19.94
N PRO A 220 7.69 -42.44 -19.02
CA PRO A 220 6.50 -41.68 -18.63
C PRO A 220 6.77 -40.33 -17.96
N ARG A 221 7.97 -40.16 -17.38
CA ARG A 221 8.40 -38.95 -16.67
C ARG A 221 9.21 -38.00 -17.56
N MET A 222 9.34 -38.34 -18.84
CA MET A 222 10.14 -37.59 -19.79
C MET A 222 9.22 -36.92 -20.81
N VAL A 223 9.62 -35.73 -21.24
CA VAL A 223 8.98 -34.95 -22.30
C VAL A 223 10.07 -34.50 -23.25
N LEU A 224 9.97 -34.87 -24.51
CA LEU A 224 10.78 -34.31 -25.58
C LEU A 224 10.04 -33.10 -26.15
N ALA A 225 10.56 -31.91 -25.95
CA ALA A 225 10.02 -30.67 -26.52
C ALA A 225 10.92 -30.16 -27.65
N ALA A 226 10.32 -29.59 -28.69
CA ALA A 226 11.04 -28.90 -29.75
C ALA A 226 10.33 -27.61 -30.16
N ALA A 227 11.11 -26.55 -30.41
CA ALA A 227 10.61 -25.29 -30.92
C ALA A 227 11.49 -24.80 -32.07
N GLY A 228 10.90 -24.46 -33.21
CA GLY A 228 11.59 -24.04 -34.44
C GLY A 228 10.97 -24.64 -35.70
N ASP A 229 11.70 -24.65 -36.82
CA ASP A 229 11.24 -25.26 -38.08
C ASP A 229 11.39 -26.80 -38.01
N VAL A 230 10.54 -27.43 -37.20
CA VAL A 230 10.52 -28.89 -36.97
C VAL A 230 9.08 -29.39 -37.10
N ARG A 231 8.89 -30.41 -37.95
CA ARG A 231 7.58 -31.07 -38.09
C ARG A 231 7.39 -32.13 -37.00
N GLN A 232 6.25 -32.10 -36.31
CA GLN A 232 5.91 -33.06 -35.26
C GLN A 232 6.09 -34.52 -35.70
N SER A 233 5.57 -34.88 -36.88
CA SER A 233 5.70 -36.23 -37.43
C SER A 233 7.15 -36.70 -37.68
N GLU A 234 8.11 -35.78 -37.84
CA GLU A 234 9.53 -36.12 -37.93
C GLU A 234 10.13 -36.33 -36.54
N LEU A 235 9.76 -35.47 -35.58
CA LEU A 235 10.19 -35.58 -34.19
C LEU A 235 9.70 -36.88 -33.54
N GLU A 236 8.45 -37.29 -33.80
CA GLU A 236 7.88 -38.55 -33.32
C GLU A 236 8.67 -39.76 -33.80
N LYS A 237 9.00 -39.82 -35.10
CA LYS A 237 9.81 -40.91 -35.67
C LYS A 237 11.22 -40.95 -35.06
N LEU A 238 11.81 -39.79 -34.80
CA LEU A 238 13.12 -39.71 -34.14
C LEU A 238 13.02 -40.16 -32.67
N ALA A 239 11.98 -39.73 -31.96
CA ALA A 239 11.72 -40.14 -30.58
C ALA A 239 11.49 -41.66 -30.48
N GLU A 240 10.68 -42.26 -31.34
CA GLU A 240 10.48 -43.71 -31.39
C GLU A 240 11.80 -44.46 -31.67
N LYS A 241 12.61 -43.97 -32.63
CA LYS A 241 13.87 -44.60 -33.02
C LYS A 241 14.92 -44.57 -31.90
N TYR A 242 15.08 -43.43 -31.23
CA TYR A 242 16.16 -43.19 -30.27
C TYR A 242 15.74 -43.36 -28.80
N LEU A 243 14.53 -42.95 -28.44
CA LEU A 243 14.01 -42.98 -27.06
C LEU A 243 13.02 -44.13 -26.82
N GLY A 244 12.58 -44.85 -27.87
CA GLY A 244 11.69 -46.01 -27.72
C GLY A 244 12.30 -47.21 -26.97
N LYS A 245 13.61 -47.21 -26.73
CA LYS A 245 14.32 -48.23 -25.94
C LYS A 245 14.29 -47.98 -24.44
N ILE A 246 13.83 -46.81 -24.00
CA ILE A 246 13.78 -46.47 -22.57
C ILE A 246 12.71 -47.33 -21.90
N GLU A 247 13.04 -47.86 -20.73
CA GLU A 247 12.10 -48.63 -19.93
C GLU A 247 10.90 -47.78 -19.54
N SER A 248 9.71 -48.29 -19.86
CA SER A 248 8.42 -47.71 -19.46
C SER A 248 7.93 -48.24 -18.12
N THR A 249 8.52 -49.34 -17.64
CA THR A 249 8.11 -50.02 -16.41
C THR A 249 8.93 -49.54 -15.23
N PHE A 250 8.23 -49.21 -14.13
CA PHE A 250 8.84 -49.04 -12.83
C PHE A 250 8.92 -50.42 -12.17
N ASP A 251 10.06 -50.76 -11.58
CA ASP A 251 10.17 -51.90 -10.67
C ASP A 251 9.45 -51.55 -9.35
N GLY A 252 8.11 -51.58 -9.38
CA GLY A 252 7.24 -51.27 -8.24
C GLY A 252 6.32 -50.07 -8.43
N LYS A 253 6.12 -49.27 -7.38
CA LYS A 253 5.30 -48.04 -7.43
C LYS A 253 6.16 -46.89 -7.95
N ALA A 254 5.59 -46.05 -8.82
CA ALA A 254 6.22 -44.80 -9.22
C ALA A 254 6.60 -43.96 -7.97
N PRO A 255 7.73 -43.25 -7.97
CA PRO A 255 8.12 -42.40 -6.84
C PRO A 255 7.00 -41.40 -6.54
N GLN A 256 6.25 -41.64 -5.46
CA GLN A 256 5.21 -40.72 -5.03
C GLN A 256 5.85 -39.65 -4.18
N LEU A 257 5.64 -38.39 -4.57
CA LEU A 257 6.04 -37.24 -3.79
C LEU A 257 5.36 -37.30 -2.42
N SER A 258 6.16 -37.20 -1.36
CA SER A 258 5.62 -37.00 -0.02
C SER A 258 4.94 -35.63 0.07
N ALA A 259 3.80 -35.56 0.77
CA ALA A 259 3.15 -34.29 1.05
C ALA A 259 4.13 -33.33 1.73
N VAL A 260 4.24 -32.11 1.19
CA VAL A 260 5.12 -31.07 1.70
C VAL A 260 4.36 -30.25 2.74
N ARG A 261 5.01 -29.95 3.87
CA ARG A 261 4.48 -29.07 4.91
C ARG A 261 5.21 -27.75 4.89
N PHE A 262 4.49 -26.66 4.71
CA PHE A 262 5.01 -25.32 4.96
C PHE A 262 5.07 -25.03 6.46
N THR A 263 6.19 -24.50 6.94
CA THR A 263 6.41 -24.12 8.33
C THR A 263 6.94 -22.69 8.40
N GLY A 264 6.15 -21.79 8.96
CA GLY A 264 6.60 -20.43 9.25
C GLY A 264 7.74 -20.45 10.27
N SER A 265 8.92 -20.03 9.84
CA SER A 265 10.15 -20.07 10.63
C SER A 265 11.14 -19.04 10.11
N GLU A 266 12.19 -18.76 10.87
CA GLU A 266 13.26 -17.86 10.44
C GLU A 266 14.62 -18.54 10.46
N MET A 267 15.50 -18.13 9.53
CA MET A 267 16.92 -18.43 9.57
C MET A 267 17.70 -17.16 9.29
N ARG A 268 18.64 -16.86 10.19
CA ARG A 268 19.51 -15.70 10.12
C ARG A 268 20.95 -16.17 10.10
N VAL A 269 21.62 -15.91 8.99
CA VAL A 269 23.07 -16.11 8.87
C VAL A 269 23.71 -14.74 9.03
N ARG A 270 24.06 -14.41 10.26
CA ARG A 270 24.69 -13.14 10.59
C ARG A 270 26.14 -13.15 10.09
N ASP A 271 26.43 -12.27 9.14
CA ASP A 271 27.78 -12.00 8.67
C ASP A 271 27.96 -10.49 8.51
N ASP A 272 28.62 -9.88 9.50
CA ASP A 272 28.85 -8.45 9.56
C ASP A 272 29.99 -8.00 8.61
N SER A 273 30.69 -8.94 7.95
CA SER A 273 31.72 -8.62 6.96
C SER A 273 31.13 -8.26 5.59
N LEU A 274 29.88 -8.67 5.33
CA LEU A 274 29.17 -8.36 4.10
C LEU A 274 28.63 -6.92 4.14
N PRO A 275 28.67 -6.19 3.01
CA PRO A 275 28.26 -4.79 2.96
C PRO A 275 26.74 -4.59 3.05
N LEU A 276 25.96 -5.54 2.56
CA LEU A 276 24.50 -5.45 2.43
C LEU A 276 23.83 -6.67 3.07
N ALA A 277 22.64 -6.44 3.62
CA ALA A 277 21.78 -7.51 4.12
C ALA A 277 20.84 -7.99 3.00
N HIS A 278 20.86 -9.29 2.75
CA HIS A 278 20.00 -9.95 1.79
C HIS A 278 18.88 -10.67 2.54
N VAL A 279 17.62 -10.31 2.29
CA VAL A 279 16.47 -10.82 3.04
C VAL A 279 15.39 -11.29 2.08
N ALA A 280 14.88 -12.50 2.32
CA ALA A 280 13.69 -13.01 1.66
C ALA A 280 12.61 -13.34 2.69
N VAL A 281 11.40 -12.84 2.44
CA VAL A 281 10.20 -13.12 3.24
C VAL A 281 9.16 -13.73 2.33
N ALA A 282 8.64 -14.91 2.69
CA ALA A 282 7.63 -15.61 1.90
C ALA A 282 6.53 -16.23 2.77
N VAL A 283 5.35 -16.36 2.19
CA VAL A 283 4.24 -17.17 2.70
C VAL A 283 4.04 -18.38 1.80
N GLU A 284 3.25 -19.34 2.27
CA GLU A 284 2.83 -20.48 1.47
C GLU A 284 2.04 -19.98 0.25
N GLY A 285 2.56 -20.27 -0.94
CA GLY A 285 1.90 -20.03 -2.21
C GLY A 285 1.03 -21.22 -2.63
N CYS A 286 0.40 -21.09 -3.80
CA CYS A 286 -0.41 -22.17 -4.37
C CYS A 286 0.43 -23.13 -5.26
N GLY A 287 -0.12 -24.31 -5.54
CA GLY A 287 0.45 -25.20 -6.54
C GLY A 287 0.16 -24.70 -7.97
N VAL A 288 0.86 -25.26 -8.96
CA VAL A 288 0.67 -24.92 -10.39
C VAL A 288 -0.76 -25.21 -10.87
N SER A 289 -1.44 -26.20 -10.29
CA SER A 289 -2.78 -26.63 -10.71
C SER A 289 -3.92 -25.82 -10.10
N ASP A 290 -3.65 -24.97 -9.11
CA ASP A 290 -4.69 -24.22 -8.41
C ASP A 290 -5.22 -23.04 -9.25
N SER A 291 -6.52 -22.75 -9.11
CA SER A 291 -7.15 -21.59 -9.76
C SER A 291 -6.54 -20.26 -9.32
N ASP A 292 -6.04 -20.21 -8.08
CA ASP A 292 -5.60 -19.01 -7.39
C ASP A 292 -4.20 -18.55 -7.85
N ALA A 293 -3.47 -19.39 -8.61
CA ALA A 293 -2.13 -19.11 -9.12
C ALA A 293 -2.06 -17.84 -9.99
N MET A 294 -3.07 -17.62 -10.83
CA MET A 294 -3.12 -16.42 -11.68
C MET A 294 -3.38 -15.16 -10.85
N ALA A 295 -4.20 -15.25 -9.80
CA ALA A 295 -4.45 -14.12 -8.91
C ALA A 295 -3.21 -13.77 -8.08
N LEU A 296 -2.45 -14.76 -7.60
CA LEU A 296 -1.16 -14.53 -6.92
C LEU A 296 -0.09 -13.95 -7.86
N SER A 297 -0.05 -14.37 -9.13
CA SER A 297 0.84 -13.77 -10.13
C SER A 297 0.47 -12.32 -10.43
N VAL A 298 -0.82 -11.98 -10.50
CA VAL A 298 -1.28 -10.59 -10.61
C VAL A 298 -0.93 -9.78 -9.35
N ALA A 299 -1.07 -10.36 -8.16
CA ALA A 299 -0.68 -9.73 -6.90
C ALA A 299 0.84 -9.46 -6.84
N SER A 300 1.66 -10.40 -7.27
CA SER A 300 3.12 -10.22 -7.38
C SER A 300 3.48 -9.13 -8.40
N SER A 301 2.76 -9.04 -9.51
CA SER A 301 2.92 -7.98 -10.52
C SER A 301 2.53 -6.60 -9.97
N LEU A 302 1.54 -6.53 -9.06
CA LEU A 302 1.12 -5.28 -8.42
C LEU A 302 2.23 -4.70 -7.52
N ILE A 303 2.89 -5.55 -6.73
CA ILE A 303 4.07 -5.17 -5.92
C ILE A 303 5.23 -4.78 -6.86
N GLY A 304 5.46 -5.62 -7.86
CA GLY A 304 6.46 -5.42 -8.89
C GLY A 304 7.89 -5.67 -8.40
N THR A 305 8.83 -5.07 -9.12
CA THR A 305 10.26 -5.10 -8.85
C THR A 305 10.78 -3.67 -8.92
N TRP A 306 11.79 -3.35 -8.12
CA TRP A 306 12.40 -2.04 -8.14
C TRP A 306 13.88 -2.16 -7.79
N ASP A 307 14.70 -1.40 -8.50
CA ASP A 307 16.13 -1.29 -8.26
C ASP A 307 16.50 0.19 -8.28
N ARG A 308 17.60 0.55 -7.62
CA ARG A 308 18.10 1.93 -7.56
C ARG A 308 18.45 2.49 -8.95
N THR A 309 18.69 1.62 -9.93
CA THR A 309 18.93 2.01 -11.34
C THR A 309 17.67 2.38 -12.11
N PHE A 310 16.47 2.08 -11.58
CA PHE A 310 15.21 2.40 -12.25
C PHE A 310 14.97 3.91 -12.32
N GLY A 311 14.95 4.45 -13.53
CA GLY A 311 14.71 5.89 -13.78
C GLY A 311 13.33 6.41 -13.36
N GLY A 312 12.40 5.52 -12.97
CA GLY A 312 11.07 5.89 -12.49
C GLY A 312 11.07 6.60 -11.13
N GLY A 313 12.08 6.36 -10.27
CA GLY A 313 12.20 7.01 -8.95
C GLY A 313 10.88 7.04 -8.16
N VAL A 314 10.47 8.23 -7.72
CA VAL A 314 9.22 8.49 -6.98
C VAL A 314 7.95 8.43 -7.85
N ASN A 315 8.10 8.43 -9.18
CA ASN A 315 6.98 8.34 -10.12
C ASN A 315 6.61 6.88 -10.44
N ASN A 316 7.16 5.93 -9.69
CA ASN A 316 6.84 4.53 -9.87
C ASN A 316 5.39 4.22 -9.50
N ALA A 317 4.86 3.20 -10.16
CA ALA A 317 3.45 2.85 -10.07
C ALA A 317 3.12 2.08 -8.78
N SER A 318 4.08 1.32 -8.25
CA SER A 318 3.96 0.54 -7.01
C SER A 318 4.24 1.43 -5.80
N LYS A 319 3.41 1.36 -4.77
CA LYS A 319 3.59 2.21 -3.58
C LYS A 319 4.84 1.83 -2.79
N LEU A 320 5.19 0.53 -2.80
CA LEU A 320 6.46 0.07 -2.23
C LEU A 320 7.65 0.68 -2.96
N ALA A 321 7.63 0.72 -4.30
CA ALA A 321 8.68 1.35 -5.10
C ALA A 321 8.81 2.85 -4.80
N VAL A 322 7.70 3.56 -4.61
CA VAL A 322 7.71 4.99 -4.26
C VAL A 322 8.36 5.20 -2.89
N ALA A 323 7.97 4.40 -1.88
CA ALA A 323 8.56 4.48 -0.54
C ALA A 323 10.06 4.14 -0.57
N SER A 324 10.45 3.06 -1.25
CA SER A 324 11.86 2.66 -1.41
C SER A 324 12.71 3.73 -2.11
N ALA A 325 12.14 4.43 -3.11
CA ALA A 325 12.85 5.49 -3.83
C ALA A 325 12.98 6.81 -3.03
N HIS A 326 11.94 7.18 -2.28
CA HIS A 326 11.93 8.41 -1.49
C HIS A 326 12.81 8.27 -0.24
N ASP A 327 12.62 7.21 0.53
CA ASP A 327 13.26 7.01 1.84
C ASP A 327 14.59 6.25 1.74
N LYS A 328 14.95 5.76 0.54
CA LYS A 328 16.18 4.99 0.26
C LYS A 328 16.31 3.74 1.14
N LEU A 329 15.21 2.98 1.27
CA LEU A 329 15.10 1.82 2.16
C LEU A 329 15.92 0.61 1.72
N CYS A 330 16.05 0.41 0.41
CA CYS A 330 16.71 -0.74 -0.18
C CYS A 330 17.49 -0.33 -1.43
N HIS A 331 18.42 -1.18 -1.86
CA HIS A 331 19.06 -1.06 -3.18
C HIS A 331 18.20 -1.72 -4.25
N ASN A 332 17.64 -2.89 -3.94
CA ASN A 332 16.82 -3.68 -4.84
C ASN A 332 15.74 -4.44 -4.07
N TYR A 333 14.56 -4.59 -4.66
CA TYR A 333 13.57 -5.58 -4.23
C TYR A 333 12.87 -6.24 -5.42
N GLU A 334 12.49 -7.49 -5.24
CA GLU A 334 11.74 -8.28 -6.21
C GLU A 334 10.66 -9.11 -5.52
N SER A 335 9.41 -8.95 -5.99
CA SER A 335 8.33 -9.88 -5.67
C SER A 335 8.45 -11.15 -6.51
N PHE A 336 8.39 -12.32 -5.86
CA PHE A 336 8.46 -13.62 -6.51
C PHE A 336 7.24 -14.50 -6.20
N ASN A 337 6.89 -15.34 -7.17
CA ASN A 337 5.89 -16.39 -7.04
C ASN A 337 6.48 -17.71 -7.57
N LEU A 338 7.05 -18.50 -6.67
CA LEU A 338 7.59 -19.81 -6.98
C LEU A 338 6.49 -20.85 -6.82
N THR A 339 6.18 -21.58 -7.89
CA THR A 339 5.13 -22.59 -7.90
C THR A 339 5.74 -23.97 -8.09
N TYR A 340 5.38 -24.89 -7.22
CA TYR A 340 5.68 -26.32 -7.33
C TYR A 340 4.38 -27.07 -7.61
N ARG A 341 4.48 -28.39 -7.81
CA ARG A 341 3.31 -29.21 -8.11
C ARG A 341 2.19 -29.11 -7.06
N ASP A 342 2.54 -29.14 -5.77
CA ASP A 342 1.59 -29.24 -4.67
C ASP A 342 1.55 -28.00 -3.76
N THR A 343 2.57 -27.14 -3.80
CA THR A 343 2.76 -25.98 -2.92
C THR A 343 3.50 -24.87 -3.66
N GLY A 344 3.55 -23.66 -3.12
CA GLY A 344 4.41 -22.59 -3.63
C GLY A 344 5.07 -21.76 -2.54
N LEU A 345 5.91 -20.82 -2.95
CA LEU A 345 6.38 -19.71 -2.12
C LEU A 345 6.03 -18.41 -2.82
N TRP A 346 5.30 -17.56 -2.12
CA TRP A 346 4.96 -16.22 -2.58
C TRP A 346 5.55 -15.20 -1.62
N GLY A 347 6.31 -14.24 -2.12
CA GLY A 347 7.10 -13.39 -1.22
C GLY A 347 7.83 -12.25 -1.91
N ILE A 348 8.64 -11.56 -1.11
CA ILE A 348 9.53 -10.49 -1.57
C ILE A 348 10.95 -10.80 -1.12
N TYR A 349 11.89 -10.63 -2.05
CA TYR A 349 13.31 -10.58 -1.80
C TYR A 349 13.76 -9.12 -1.86
N PHE A 350 14.62 -8.68 -0.93
CA PHE A 350 15.17 -7.34 -0.95
C PHE A 350 16.59 -7.30 -0.40
N GLU A 351 17.32 -6.26 -0.82
CA GLU A 351 18.70 -5.96 -0.42
C GLU A 351 18.73 -4.59 0.25
N CYS A 352 19.04 -4.54 1.54
CA CYS A 352 19.04 -3.32 2.35
C CYS A 352 20.41 -3.04 2.97
N ASP A 353 20.64 -1.76 3.29
CA ASP A 353 21.69 -1.39 4.24
C ASP A 353 21.27 -1.88 5.65
N PRO A 354 22.22 -2.27 6.52
CA PRO A 354 21.92 -2.88 7.83
C PRO A 354 20.89 -2.11 8.67
N LEU A 355 20.95 -0.78 8.64
CA LEU A 355 20.09 0.09 9.44
C LEU A 355 18.66 0.20 8.89
N MET A 356 18.42 -0.08 7.61
CA MET A 356 17.12 0.14 6.96
C MET A 356 16.24 -1.11 6.91
N CYS A 357 16.73 -2.25 7.41
CA CYS A 357 16.02 -3.51 7.23
C CYS A 357 14.72 -3.61 8.05
N GLU A 358 14.59 -2.94 9.20
CA GLU A 358 13.31 -2.81 9.92
C GLU A 358 12.29 -2.00 9.12
N ASP A 359 12.69 -0.82 8.64
CA ASP A 359 11.81 0.09 7.89
C ASP A 359 11.34 -0.52 6.57
N MET A 360 12.26 -1.18 5.84
CA MET A 360 11.92 -1.87 4.60
C MET A 360 10.90 -2.98 4.85
N LEU A 361 11.10 -3.76 5.92
CA LEU A 361 10.18 -4.83 6.27
C LEU A 361 8.80 -4.30 6.69
N PHE A 362 8.75 -3.21 7.46
CA PHE A 362 7.51 -2.54 7.82
C PHE A 362 6.72 -2.11 6.58
N ASN A 363 7.41 -1.52 5.60
CA ASN A 363 6.77 -1.11 4.34
C ASN A 363 6.33 -2.29 3.47
N VAL A 364 7.07 -3.39 3.45
CA VAL A 364 6.64 -4.65 2.82
C VAL A 364 5.34 -5.17 3.46
N GLN A 365 5.27 -5.21 4.80
CA GLN A 365 4.08 -5.66 5.51
C GLN A 365 2.88 -4.75 5.29
N ASN A 366 3.08 -3.44 5.28
CA ASN A 366 2.02 -2.48 4.99
C ASN A 366 1.46 -2.67 3.58
N GLU A 367 2.32 -2.93 2.59
CA GLU A 367 1.87 -3.21 1.22
C GLU A 367 1.10 -4.54 1.14
N TRP A 368 1.53 -5.57 1.86
CA TRP A 368 0.80 -6.84 1.97
C TRP A 368 -0.58 -6.68 2.63
N MET A 369 -0.69 -5.88 3.68
CA MET A 369 -1.97 -5.58 4.33
C MET A 369 -2.87 -4.72 3.45
N ARG A 370 -2.29 -3.79 2.68
CA ARG A 370 -3.02 -3.01 1.68
C ARG A 370 -3.55 -3.90 0.56
N LEU A 371 -2.77 -4.87 0.10
CA LEU A 371 -3.23 -5.87 -0.88
C LEU A 371 -4.47 -6.64 -0.40
N CYS A 372 -4.58 -6.90 0.90
CA CYS A 372 -5.74 -7.57 1.48
C CYS A 372 -6.99 -6.67 1.53
N THR A 373 -6.82 -5.35 1.68
CA THR A 373 -7.92 -4.44 2.06
C THR A 373 -8.30 -3.42 0.98
N MET A 374 -7.31 -2.70 0.42
CA MET A 374 -7.51 -1.46 -0.35
C MET A 374 -6.97 -1.55 -1.79
N VAL A 375 -7.08 -2.72 -2.43
CA VAL A 375 -6.77 -2.88 -3.86
C VAL A 375 -7.86 -2.24 -4.71
N THR A 376 -7.44 -1.44 -5.69
CA THR A 376 -8.33 -0.75 -6.63
C THR A 376 -8.33 -1.44 -7.99
N ASP A 377 -9.44 -1.32 -8.73
CA ASP A 377 -9.55 -1.93 -10.07
C ASP A 377 -8.54 -1.35 -11.07
N GLY A 378 -8.21 -0.06 -10.95
CA GLY A 378 -7.21 0.59 -11.83
C GLY A 378 -5.80 0.04 -11.65
N GLU A 379 -5.39 -0.26 -10.40
CA GLU A 379 -4.09 -0.88 -10.10
C GLU A 379 -4.03 -2.31 -10.62
N VAL A 380 -5.13 -3.07 -10.49
CA VAL A 380 -5.24 -4.43 -11.01
C VAL A 380 -5.18 -4.45 -12.53
N GLU A 381 -5.86 -3.53 -13.22
CA GLU A 381 -5.80 -3.46 -14.68
C GLU A 381 -4.38 -3.16 -15.18
N ARG A 382 -3.64 -2.28 -14.49
CA ARG A 382 -2.22 -2.03 -14.76
C ARG A 382 -1.38 -3.28 -14.52
N ALA A 383 -1.56 -3.96 -13.39
CA ALA A 383 -0.81 -5.17 -13.04
C ALA A 383 -1.04 -6.30 -14.05
N LYS A 384 -2.28 -6.44 -14.56
CA LYS A 384 -2.61 -7.37 -15.67
C LYS A 384 -1.85 -7.03 -16.94
N ARG A 385 -1.79 -5.75 -17.34
CA ARG A 385 -1.05 -5.31 -18.53
C ARG A 385 0.44 -5.61 -18.38
N GLN A 386 1.03 -5.30 -17.22
CA GLN A 386 2.42 -5.62 -16.91
C GLN A 386 2.69 -7.13 -16.96
N LEU A 387 1.79 -7.95 -16.39
CA LEU A 387 1.90 -9.41 -16.41
C LEU A 387 1.82 -9.96 -17.84
N LYS A 388 0.88 -9.46 -18.67
CA LYS A 388 0.77 -9.86 -20.09
C LYS A 388 2.04 -9.53 -20.85
N THR A 389 2.58 -8.32 -20.71
CA THR A 389 3.84 -7.93 -21.35
C THR A 389 5.01 -8.79 -20.87
N ARG A 390 5.11 -9.06 -19.57
CA ARG A 390 6.16 -9.92 -19.01
C ARG A 390 6.07 -11.35 -19.54
N LEU A 391 4.88 -11.94 -19.59
CA LEU A 391 4.66 -13.30 -20.08
C LEU A 391 5.06 -13.41 -21.56
N LEU A 392 4.66 -12.46 -22.39
CA LEU A 392 5.01 -12.46 -23.82
C LEU A 392 6.51 -12.24 -24.05
N ALA A 393 7.12 -11.30 -23.33
CA ALA A 393 8.56 -11.05 -23.42
C ALA A 393 9.38 -12.28 -23.00
N GLN A 394 8.89 -13.06 -22.02
CA GLN A 394 9.53 -14.31 -21.60
C GLN A 394 9.43 -15.42 -22.65
N LEU A 395 8.50 -15.34 -23.61
CA LEU A 395 8.32 -16.34 -24.66
C LEU A 395 9.05 -15.96 -25.95
N GLU A 396 9.91 -14.94 -25.92
CA GLU A 396 10.70 -14.52 -27.07
C GLU A 396 11.84 -15.51 -27.33
N GLY A 397 11.75 -16.22 -28.46
CA GLY A 397 12.81 -17.08 -29.00
C GLY A 397 12.55 -18.58 -28.81
N PRO A 398 13.16 -19.42 -29.67
CA PRO A 398 12.88 -20.86 -29.68
C PRO A 398 13.30 -21.57 -28.39
N GLN A 399 14.34 -21.08 -27.71
CA GLN A 399 14.79 -21.68 -26.44
C GLN A 399 13.76 -21.48 -25.32
N ALA A 400 13.31 -20.24 -25.11
CA ALA A 400 12.34 -19.93 -24.07
C ALA A 400 10.99 -20.62 -24.31
N ILE A 401 10.57 -20.72 -25.58
CA ILE A 401 9.39 -21.49 -25.98
C ILE A 401 9.56 -22.98 -25.65
N CYS A 402 10.72 -23.58 -26.00
CA CYS A 402 10.99 -24.99 -25.73
C CYS A 402 10.95 -25.30 -24.21
N GLU A 403 11.56 -24.44 -23.40
CA GLU A 403 11.55 -24.54 -21.94
C GLU A 403 10.14 -24.38 -21.34
N ASP A 404 9.34 -23.45 -21.86
CA ASP A 404 7.96 -23.28 -21.42
C ASP A 404 7.09 -24.49 -21.78
N ILE A 405 7.22 -25.03 -23.01
CA ILE A 405 6.54 -26.26 -23.43
C ILE A 405 6.92 -27.40 -22.50
N GLY A 406 8.22 -27.63 -22.29
CA GLY A 406 8.74 -28.70 -21.44
C GLY A 406 8.16 -28.63 -20.03
N ARG A 407 8.26 -27.45 -19.39
CA ARG A 407 7.75 -27.21 -18.03
C ARG A 407 6.24 -27.39 -17.92
N GLN A 408 5.45 -26.81 -18.83
CA GLN A 408 3.99 -26.91 -18.77
C GLN A 408 3.50 -28.33 -19.05
N VAL A 409 4.07 -29.00 -20.06
CA VAL A 409 3.68 -30.37 -20.39
C VAL A 409 4.08 -31.32 -19.27
N LEU A 410 5.23 -31.13 -18.60
CA LEU A 410 5.58 -31.92 -17.41
C LEU A 410 4.55 -31.75 -16.29
N ASN A 411 4.22 -30.51 -15.92
CA ASN A 411 3.38 -30.21 -14.76
C ASN A 411 1.88 -30.45 -14.98
N LEU A 412 1.34 -29.98 -16.11
CA LEU A 412 -0.10 -29.97 -16.42
C LEU A 412 -0.49 -31.09 -17.40
N GLY A 413 0.48 -31.74 -18.05
CA GLY A 413 0.22 -32.72 -19.12
C GLY A 413 -0.17 -32.09 -20.45
N ARG A 414 -0.33 -30.77 -20.51
CA ARG A 414 -0.70 -29.98 -21.70
C ARG A 414 -0.04 -28.61 -21.62
N ARG A 415 0.12 -27.97 -22.77
CA ARG A 415 0.43 -26.54 -22.84
C ARG A 415 -0.86 -25.74 -22.86
N GLU A 416 -0.95 -24.73 -22.01
CA GLU A 416 -2.08 -23.79 -22.06
C GLU A 416 -1.84 -22.80 -23.20
N PRO A 417 -2.78 -22.67 -24.16
CA PRO A 417 -2.59 -21.71 -25.25
C PRO A 417 -2.67 -20.29 -24.71
N LEU A 418 -1.91 -19.38 -25.32
CA LEU A 418 -1.76 -18.02 -24.80
C LEU A 418 -3.08 -17.24 -24.71
N HIS A 419 -4.03 -17.47 -25.61
CA HIS A 419 -5.34 -16.83 -25.55
C HIS A 419 -6.17 -17.26 -24.33
N ASP A 420 -5.98 -18.49 -23.84
CA ASP A 420 -6.66 -18.97 -22.62
C ASP A 420 -5.99 -18.38 -21.37
N VAL A 421 -4.65 -18.30 -21.36
CA VAL A 421 -3.89 -17.63 -20.29
C VAL A 421 -4.30 -16.15 -20.22
N GLU A 422 -4.40 -15.47 -21.36
CA GLU A 422 -4.88 -14.09 -21.44
C GLU A 422 -6.29 -13.95 -20.85
N ARG A 423 -7.22 -14.85 -21.23
CA ARG A 423 -8.60 -14.83 -20.70
C ARG A 423 -8.62 -15.03 -19.18
N ARG A 424 -7.79 -15.93 -18.65
CA ARG A 424 -7.65 -16.14 -17.20
C ARG A 424 -7.14 -14.86 -16.51
N ILE A 425 -6.14 -14.19 -17.08
CA ILE A 425 -5.62 -12.91 -16.55
C ILE A 425 -6.70 -11.82 -16.60
N GLU A 426 -7.47 -11.72 -17.69
CA GLU A 426 -8.53 -10.72 -17.82
C GLU A 426 -9.67 -10.92 -16.82
N ASN A 427 -10.00 -12.17 -16.49
CA ASN A 427 -11.06 -12.51 -15.55
C ASN A 427 -10.73 -12.19 -14.07
N VAL A 428 -9.47 -11.88 -13.73
CA VAL A 428 -9.08 -11.55 -12.35
C VAL A 428 -9.65 -10.19 -11.93
N THR A 429 -10.54 -10.12 -10.95
CA THR A 429 -11.07 -8.84 -10.44
C THR A 429 -10.29 -8.38 -9.19
N ALA A 430 -10.45 -7.12 -8.77
CA ALA A 430 -9.87 -6.67 -7.50
C ALA A 430 -10.44 -7.42 -6.29
N GLN A 431 -11.70 -7.87 -6.35
CA GLN A 431 -12.30 -8.73 -5.34
C GLN A 431 -11.56 -10.06 -5.24
N ASN A 432 -11.31 -10.73 -6.38
CA ASN A 432 -10.58 -11.99 -6.39
C ASN A 432 -9.16 -11.84 -5.81
N VAL A 433 -8.47 -10.74 -6.12
CA VAL A 433 -7.14 -10.46 -5.55
C VAL A 433 -7.21 -10.27 -4.03
N ARG A 434 -8.21 -9.54 -3.52
CA ARG A 434 -8.41 -9.36 -2.07
C ARG A 434 -8.74 -10.67 -1.38
N ASP A 435 -9.60 -11.50 -1.94
CA ASP A 435 -10.00 -12.79 -1.35
C ASP A 435 -8.80 -13.76 -1.29
N VAL A 436 -8.01 -13.81 -2.36
CA VAL A 436 -6.79 -14.62 -2.41
C VAL A 436 -5.74 -14.07 -1.44
N ALA A 437 -5.54 -12.75 -1.39
CA ALA A 437 -4.65 -12.12 -0.41
C ALA A 437 -5.10 -12.41 1.04
N MET A 438 -6.40 -12.34 1.33
CA MET A 438 -6.95 -12.69 2.65
C MET A 438 -6.75 -14.18 3.00
N ARG A 439 -6.69 -15.07 2.01
CA ARG A 439 -6.51 -16.51 2.25
C ARG A 439 -5.05 -16.89 2.51
N TYR A 440 -4.12 -16.34 1.71
CA TYR A 440 -2.71 -16.73 1.66
C TYR A 440 -1.78 -15.78 2.42
N ILE A 441 -2.12 -14.50 2.55
CA ILE A 441 -1.25 -13.47 3.16
C ILE A 441 -1.76 -13.12 4.56
N PHE A 442 -3.06 -12.89 4.70
CA PHE A 442 -3.63 -12.45 5.98
C PHE A 442 -3.56 -13.54 7.05
N ASP A 443 -3.01 -13.18 8.21
CA ASP A 443 -2.83 -14.07 9.37
C ASP A 443 -2.14 -15.40 9.07
N ARG A 444 -1.15 -15.38 8.16
CA ARG A 444 -0.25 -16.51 7.92
C ARG A 444 1.11 -16.25 8.52
N CYS A 445 1.73 -17.33 9.01
CA CYS A 445 3.09 -17.27 9.54
C CYS A 445 4.07 -17.25 8.36
N PRO A 446 4.83 -16.17 8.13
CA PRO A 446 5.81 -16.15 7.04
C PRO A 446 7.02 -17.02 7.37
N ALA A 447 7.74 -17.45 6.34
CA ALA A 447 9.10 -17.94 6.40
C ALA A 447 10.06 -16.80 6.04
N VAL A 448 11.13 -16.64 6.82
CA VAL A 448 12.12 -15.56 6.65
C VAL A 448 13.51 -16.15 6.56
N ALA A 449 14.26 -15.80 5.52
CA ALA A 449 15.67 -16.11 5.40
C ALA A 449 16.45 -14.82 5.22
N ALA A 450 17.51 -14.64 6.02
CA ALA A 450 18.32 -13.43 5.99
C ALA A 450 19.81 -13.78 6.08
N VAL A 451 20.64 -13.17 5.23
CA VAL A 451 22.09 -13.34 5.19
C VAL A 451 22.76 -11.96 5.19
N GLY A 452 23.83 -11.81 5.98
CA GLY A 452 24.60 -10.56 6.08
C GLY A 452 24.43 -9.84 7.42
N PRO A 453 24.59 -8.51 7.47
CA PRO A 453 24.48 -7.71 8.69
C PRO A 453 23.01 -7.50 9.08
N VAL A 454 22.40 -8.54 9.64
CA VAL A 454 20.94 -8.64 9.91
C VAL A 454 20.58 -8.32 11.36
N GLU A 455 21.37 -7.50 12.04
CA GLU A 455 21.14 -7.15 13.46
C GLU A 455 19.88 -6.31 13.68
N ASN A 456 19.54 -5.44 12.71
CA ASN A 456 18.35 -4.60 12.77
C ASN A 456 17.10 -5.30 12.22
N LEU A 457 17.18 -6.59 11.89
CA LEU A 457 16.01 -7.35 11.45
C LEU A 457 15.12 -7.65 12.67
N PRO A 458 13.85 -7.20 12.71
CA PRO A 458 12.97 -7.41 13.86
C PRO A 458 12.82 -8.90 14.20
N ASP A 459 12.61 -9.27 15.46
CA ASP A 459 12.43 -10.68 15.87
C ASP A 459 11.17 -11.31 15.25
N TYR A 460 11.18 -12.63 14.98
CA TYR A 460 10.01 -13.37 14.46
C TYR A 460 8.70 -13.09 15.22
N MET A 461 8.79 -12.92 16.55
CA MET A 461 7.63 -12.57 17.36
C MET A 461 7.15 -11.13 17.12
N LEU A 462 8.06 -10.20 16.83
CA LEU A 462 7.76 -8.83 16.43
C LEU A 462 7.08 -8.78 15.05
N TYR A 463 7.45 -9.66 14.11
CA TYR A 463 6.67 -9.86 12.87
C TYR A 463 5.20 -10.23 13.17
N ILE A 464 4.97 -11.06 14.19
CA ILE A 464 3.64 -11.51 14.61
C ILE A 464 2.97 -10.50 15.57
N GLN A 465 3.70 -9.63 16.25
CA GLN A 465 3.18 -8.67 17.24
C GLN A 465 2.93 -7.27 16.68
N TYR A 466 3.66 -6.80 15.67
CA TYR A 466 3.26 -5.62 14.89
C TYR A 466 1.85 -5.80 14.33
N LYS A 467 1.41 -7.04 14.08
CA LYS A 467 0.02 -7.44 13.82
C LYS A 467 -0.97 -7.00 14.90
N ASN A 468 -0.62 -7.12 16.19
CA ASN A 468 -1.46 -6.76 17.34
C ASN A 468 -1.41 -5.26 17.62
N SER A 469 -0.25 -4.64 17.43
CA SER A 469 -0.08 -3.19 17.56
C SER A 469 -0.79 -2.43 16.44
N LEU A 470 -0.69 -2.89 15.18
CA LEU A 470 -1.49 -2.39 14.05
C LEU A 470 -2.97 -2.76 14.20
N HIS A 471 -3.35 -3.92 14.77
CA HIS A 471 -4.77 -4.18 15.10
C HIS A 471 -5.34 -3.19 16.14
N ASN A 472 -4.52 -2.78 17.10
CA ASN A 472 -4.91 -1.77 18.09
C ASN A 472 -4.85 -0.34 17.54
N ASN A 473 -3.92 -0.03 16.63
CA ASN A 473 -3.84 1.25 15.92
C ASN A 473 -4.90 1.38 14.81
N ILE A 474 -5.33 0.30 14.17
CA ILE A 474 -6.42 0.28 13.18
C ILE A 474 -7.79 0.21 13.87
N LYS A 475 -7.86 -0.20 15.14
CA LYS A 475 -8.92 0.23 16.06
C LYS A 475 -8.70 1.68 16.49
N MET A 476 -8.60 2.60 15.53
CA MET A 476 -8.88 4.00 15.83
C MET A 476 -10.32 4.08 16.32
N VAL A 477 -10.48 4.47 17.59
CA VAL A 477 -11.76 4.51 18.27
C VAL A 477 -12.60 5.59 17.62
N LEU A 478 -13.57 5.19 16.79
CA LEU A 478 -14.57 6.10 16.25
C LEU A 478 -15.23 6.84 17.42
N GLU A 479 -15.22 8.17 17.40
CA GLU A 479 -15.81 9.00 18.46
C GLU A 479 -17.08 9.69 17.95
N SER A 480 -18.12 9.70 18.78
CA SER A 480 -19.28 10.58 18.62
C SER A 480 -19.24 11.61 19.72
N THR A 481 -19.00 12.87 19.33
CA THR A 481 -18.78 13.97 20.27
C THR A 481 -19.94 14.96 20.24
N MET A 482 -20.56 15.21 21.38
CA MET A 482 -21.51 16.31 21.54
C MET A 482 -20.84 17.50 22.22
N VAL A 483 -20.82 18.65 21.55
CA VAL A 483 -20.26 19.90 22.09
C VAL A 483 -21.38 20.78 22.63
N CYS A 484 -21.25 21.16 23.90
CA CYS A 484 -22.20 22.02 24.61
C CYS A 484 -21.64 23.43 24.74
N PHE A 485 -22.37 24.40 24.20
CA PHE A 485 -22.02 25.81 24.16
C PHE A 485 -22.81 26.60 25.22
N ASP A 486 -22.10 27.24 26.15
CA ASP A 486 -22.67 28.22 27.09
C ASP A 486 -22.98 29.54 26.36
N ASN A 487 -24.25 29.97 26.44
CA ASN A 487 -24.76 31.19 25.80
C ASN A 487 -25.35 32.18 26.82
N SER A 488 -24.88 32.12 28.06
CA SER A 488 -25.34 32.97 29.17
C SER A 488 -24.91 34.43 29.03
N ASP A 489 -25.58 35.33 29.76
CA ASP A 489 -25.27 36.77 29.74
C ASP A 489 -23.84 37.10 30.25
N TYR A 490 -23.22 36.19 31.02
CA TYR A 490 -21.81 36.29 31.46
C TYR A 490 -20.80 36.20 30.30
N GLN A 491 -21.22 35.75 29.11
CA GLN A 491 -20.39 35.68 27.91
C GLN A 491 -20.23 37.04 27.20
N ARG A 492 -20.94 38.08 27.65
CA ARG A 492 -20.79 39.47 27.17
C ARG A 492 -19.57 40.17 27.76
N ASN A 493 -18.95 39.61 28.80
CA ASN A 493 -17.80 40.22 29.48
C ASN A 493 -16.52 40.16 28.61
N GLY A 494 -15.72 41.22 28.65
CA GLY A 494 -14.54 41.44 27.80
C GLY A 494 -13.23 40.83 28.31
N ASP A 495 -13.26 39.86 29.24
CA ASP A 495 -12.05 39.31 29.88
C ASP A 495 -11.15 38.51 28.92
N TYR A 496 -11.69 38.10 27.76
CA TYR A 496 -10.94 37.49 26.66
C TYR A 496 -11.14 38.35 25.40
N PHE A 497 -10.07 38.59 24.67
CA PHE A 497 -10.07 39.38 23.44
C PHE A 497 -10.50 38.51 22.24
N PRO A 498 -11.40 38.96 21.34
CA PRO A 498 -12.18 40.20 21.33
C PRO A 498 -13.44 40.19 22.24
N THR A 499 -14.07 39.03 22.43
CA THR A 499 -15.14 38.78 23.44
C THR A 499 -15.08 37.32 23.88
N ARG A 500 -15.56 37.00 25.09
CA ARG A 500 -15.65 35.60 25.58
C ARG A 500 -16.43 34.68 24.64
N LEU A 501 -17.55 35.18 24.10
CA LEU A 501 -18.37 34.45 23.13
C LEU A 501 -17.56 34.08 21.86
N ASN A 502 -16.76 35.01 21.33
CA ASN A 502 -15.95 34.75 20.15
C ASN A 502 -14.79 33.79 20.45
N ALA A 503 -14.12 33.95 21.59
CA ALA A 503 -13.08 33.02 22.01
C ALA A 503 -13.62 31.58 22.15
N GLN A 504 -14.82 31.43 22.70
CA GLN A 504 -15.50 30.15 22.80
C GLN A 504 -15.87 29.57 21.42
N LYS A 505 -16.34 30.41 20.49
CA LYS A 505 -16.61 30.03 19.10
C LYS A 505 -15.36 29.47 18.41
N ASP A 506 -14.21 30.12 18.60
CA ASP A 506 -12.94 29.71 18.02
C ASP A 506 -12.44 28.37 18.61
N GLY A 507 -12.56 28.17 19.92
CA GLY A 507 -12.18 26.89 20.54
C GLY A 507 -13.10 25.72 20.18
N VAL A 508 -14.40 25.97 20.00
CA VAL A 508 -15.33 24.94 19.48
C VAL A 508 -14.95 24.57 18.06
N ASN A 509 -14.61 25.55 17.20
CA ASN A 509 -14.15 25.29 15.84
C ASN A 509 -12.89 24.40 15.84
N LEU A 510 -11.93 24.71 16.71
CA LEU A 510 -10.69 23.94 16.83
C LEU A 510 -10.95 22.49 17.27
N VAL A 511 -11.85 22.25 18.23
CA VAL A 511 -12.24 20.89 18.66
C VAL A 511 -12.96 20.14 17.53
N CYS A 512 -13.88 20.79 16.81
CA CYS A 512 -14.58 20.19 15.67
C CYS A 512 -13.60 19.80 14.56
N LEU A 513 -12.70 20.71 14.16
CA LEU A 513 -11.71 20.47 13.12
C LEU A 513 -10.71 19.38 13.53
N SER A 514 -10.22 19.41 14.78
CA SER A 514 -9.32 18.38 15.30
C SER A 514 -9.97 16.99 15.24
N LYS A 515 -11.22 16.85 15.71
CA LYS A 515 -11.91 15.55 15.73
C LYS A 515 -12.26 15.02 14.35
N VAL A 516 -12.61 15.90 13.40
CA VAL A 516 -12.87 15.49 12.00
C VAL A 516 -11.57 15.21 11.24
N ARG A 517 -10.48 15.94 11.51
CA ARG A 517 -9.15 15.68 10.95
C ARG A 517 -8.55 14.38 11.46
N SER A 518 -8.79 14.03 12.73
CA SER A 518 -8.35 12.74 13.29
C SER A 518 -9.00 11.57 12.56
N ASN A 519 -10.29 11.64 12.24
CA ASN A 519 -10.98 10.63 11.42
C ASN A 519 -12.20 11.24 10.68
N PRO A 520 -12.34 11.04 9.36
CA PRO A 520 -13.45 11.58 8.57
C PRO A 520 -14.82 10.93 8.89
N GLU A 521 -14.83 9.78 9.59
CA GLU A 521 -16.04 9.08 10.05
C GLU A 521 -16.52 9.53 11.45
N ASN A 522 -15.78 10.42 12.11
CA ASN A 522 -16.21 10.98 13.40
C ASN A 522 -17.42 11.89 13.21
N ASN A 523 -18.36 11.79 14.15
CA ASN A 523 -19.57 12.61 14.14
C ASN A 523 -19.55 13.63 15.26
N VAL A 524 -19.82 14.89 14.94
CA VAL A 524 -19.87 16.00 15.90
C VAL A 524 -21.26 16.61 15.91
N GLY A 525 -21.78 16.93 17.10
CA GLY A 525 -23.04 17.66 17.28
C GLY A 525 -22.85 18.89 18.16
N LEU A 526 -23.75 19.87 18.02
CA LEU A 526 -23.68 21.16 18.70
C LEU A 526 -24.99 21.48 19.43
N MET A 527 -24.91 21.88 20.70
CA MET A 527 -26.06 22.31 21.50
C MET A 527 -25.77 23.58 22.32
N THR A 528 -26.81 24.30 22.71
CA THR A 528 -26.73 25.46 23.62
C THR A 528 -27.29 25.16 25.01
N LEU A 529 -26.78 25.86 26.03
CA LEU A 529 -27.09 25.60 27.45
C LEU A 529 -27.99 26.65 28.15
N ALA A 530 -28.45 27.68 27.44
CA ALA A 530 -29.16 28.81 28.06
C ALA A 530 -30.70 28.67 28.02
N ASN A 531 -31.38 28.99 29.14
CA ASN A 531 -32.85 28.99 29.36
C ASN A 531 -33.61 27.73 28.87
N THR A 532 -33.75 27.54 27.56
CA THR A 532 -34.21 26.33 26.88
C THR A 532 -33.06 25.74 26.09
N THR A 533 -32.55 24.58 26.52
CA THR A 533 -31.49 23.84 25.83
C THR A 533 -31.96 23.41 24.43
N GLU A 534 -31.38 24.00 23.39
CA GLU A 534 -31.71 23.70 22.00
C GLU A 534 -30.56 22.94 21.32
N VAL A 535 -30.91 21.90 20.57
CA VAL A 535 -29.95 21.18 19.72
C VAL A 535 -29.85 21.90 18.39
N LEU A 536 -28.80 22.68 18.21
CA LEU A 536 -28.56 23.43 16.99
C LEU A 536 -28.22 22.49 15.84
N ALA A 537 -27.36 21.50 16.06
CA ALA A 537 -26.98 20.51 15.05
C ALA A 537 -26.98 19.10 15.64
N THR A 538 -27.69 18.19 14.98
CA THR A 538 -27.57 16.75 15.20
C THR A 538 -26.20 16.25 14.74
N LEU A 539 -25.79 15.08 15.23
CA LEU A 539 -24.53 14.42 14.86
C LEU A 539 -24.34 14.41 13.33
N THR A 540 -23.29 15.07 12.86
CA THR A 540 -22.94 15.22 11.44
C THR A 540 -21.42 15.23 11.29
N SER A 541 -20.91 14.79 10.13
CA SER A 541 -19.50 14.93 9.74
C SER A 541 -19.21 16.26 9.02
N ASP A 542 -20.26 16.98 8.61
CA ASP A 542 -20.15 18.26 7.91
C ASP A 542 -19.92 19.45 8.87
N VAL A 543 -18.68 19.94 8.90
CA VAL A 543 -18.23 21.09 9.72
C VAL A 543 -18.90 22.41 9.27
N GLY A 544 -19.19 22.58 7.99
CA GLY A 544 -19.75 23.84 7.45
C GLY A 544 -21.14 24.14 7.99
N ARG A 545 -21.96 23.09 8.19
CA ARG A 545 -23.30 23.20 8.79
C ARG A 545 -23.25 23.56 10.27
N ILE A 546 -22.22 23.11 10.99
CA ILE A 546 -22.00 23.42 12.41
C ILE A 546 -21.58 24.89 12.55
N LEU A 547 -20.64 25.35 11.73
CA LEU A 547 -20.14 26.73 11.75
C LEU A 547 -21.21 27.77 11.42
N SER A 548 -22.00 27.52 10.37
CA SER A 548 -23.10 28.40 10.00
C SER A 548 -24.09 28.63 11.14
N LYS A 549 -24.35 27.60 11.95
CA LYS A 549 -25.27 27.68 13.10
C LYS A 549 -24.61 28.30 14.33
N LEU A 550 -23.32 28.11 14.52
CA LEU A 550 -22.54 28.69 15.62
C LEU A 550 -22.46 30.23 15.52
N HIS A 551 -22.42 30.79 14.30
CA HIS A 551 -22.45 32.25 14.10
C HIS A 551 -23.80 32.89 14.44
N LEU A 552 -24.91 32.16 14.34
CA LEU A 552 -26.27 32.66 14.61
C LEU A 552 -26.61 32.74 16.12
N VAL A 553 -25.74 32.24 17.00
CA VAL A 553 -25.96 32.20 18.44
C VAL A 553 -25.67 33.57 19.09
N ASN A 554 -26.69 34.10 19.79
CA ASN A 554 -26.64 35.37 20.52
C ASN A 554 -26.86 35.15 22.03
N PRO A 555 -26.13 35.86 22.92
CA PRO A 555 -26.19 35.66 24.38
C PRO A 555 -27.54 36.06 24.97
N ASN A 556 -28.17 35.13 25.68
CA ASN A 556 -29.44 35.35 26.38
C ASN A 556 -29.66 34.35 27.54
N GLY A 557 -29.75 34.83 28.78
CA GLY A 557 -30.30 34.08 29.91
C GLY A 557 -29.29 33.39 30.85
N ASN A 558 -29.82 32.47 31.66
CA ASN A 558 -29.09 31.73 32.71
C ASN A 558 -28.72 30.30 32.25
N ILE A 559 -27.63 29.75 32.79
CA ILE A 559 -27.13 28.41 32.44
C ILE A 559 -27.91 27.29 33.15
N ASN A 560 -28.33 26.27 32.40
CA ASN A 560 -28.96 25.04 32.92
C ASN A 560 -28.11 23.80 32.58
N LEU A 561 -26.97 23.63 33.25
CA LEU A 561 -25.98 22.57 32.95
C LEU A 561 -26.56 21.16 33.13
N MET A 562 -27.41 20.96 34.14
CA MET A 562 -28.05 19.67 34.44
C MET A 562 -28.94 19.16 33.32
N THR A 563 -29.77 20.04 32.75
CA THR A 563 -30.68 19.70 31.66
C THR A 563 -29.90 19.48 30.37
N GLY A 564 -28.86 20.28 30.13
CA GLY A 564 -27.96 20.14 28.98
C GLY A 564 -27.27 18.77 28.93
N LEU A 565 -26.68 18.32 30.04
CA LEU A 565 -26.03 17.00 30.11
C LEU A 565 -27.01 15.84 29.89
N ARG A 566 -28.25 15.94 30.36
CA ARG A 566 -29.28 14.90 30.15
C ARG A 566 -29.73 14.81 28.70
N ILE A 567 -29.85 15.95 28.01
CA ILE A 567 -30.23 16.00 26.60
C ILE A 567 -29.05 15.55 25.72
N ALA A 568 -27.82 15.94 26.04
CA ALA A 568 -26.62 15.45 25.39
C ALA A 568 -26.53 13.92 25.43
N HIS A 569 -26.83 13.34 26.59
CA HIS A 569 -26.91 11.89 26.76
C HIS A 569 -28.00 11.25 25.89
N LEU A 570 -29.19 11.84 25.84
CA LEU A 570 -30.29 11.35 24.99
C LEU A 570 -29.91 11.33 23.50
N VAL A 571 -29.23 12.37 23.01
CA VAL A 571 -28.77 12.47 21.62
C VAL A 571 -27.73 11.39 21.31
N LEU A 572 -26.78 11.13 22.22
CA LEU A 572 -25.75 10.10 22.05
C LEU A 572 -26.32 8.66 22.10
N LYS A 573 -27.49 8.47 22.73
CA LYS A 573 -28.21 7.19 22.78
C LYS A 573 -28.90 6.85 21.44
N HIS A 574 -29.34 7.85 20.69
CA HIS A 574 -30.01 7.70 19.38
C HIS A 574 -29.07 7.93 18.18
N ARG A 575 -27.80 7.53 18.31
CA ARG A 575 -26.80 7.66 17.23
C ARG A 575 -26.94 6.56 16.16
N GLN A 576 -26.51 6.87 14.94
CA GLN A 576 -26.54 5.94 13.81
C GLN A 576 -25.47 4.84 13.90
N GLY A 577 -24.28 5.15 14.44
CA GLY A 577 -23.18 4.18 14.62
C GLY A 577 -23.12 3.60 16.03
N LYS A 578 -23.49 2.32 16.23
CA LYS A 578 -23.47 1.69 17.57
C LYS A 578 -22.07 1.51 18.16
N ASN A 579 -21.02 1.51 17.32
CA ASN A 579 -19.64 1.21 17.70
C ASN A 579 -18.79 2.43 18.15
N HIS A 580 -19.35 3.64 18.19
CA HIS A 580 -18.61 4.85 18.52
C HIS A 580 -18.49 5.08 20.04
N LYS A 581 -17.32 5.52 20.54
CA LYS A 581 -17.12 6.00 21.92
C LYS A 581 -17.88 7.30 22.11
N MET A 582 -18.63 7.40 23.21
CA MET A 582 -19.45 8.56 23.53
C MET A 582 -18.64 9.60 24.29
N ARG A 583 -18.57 10.81 23.76
CA ARG A 583 -17.86 11.94 24.40
C ARG A 583 -18.76 13.18 24.43
N ILE A 584 -18.77 13.87 25.57
CA ILE A 584 -19.44 15.16 25.74
C ILE A 584 -18.35 16.19 26.09
N VAL A 585 -18.27 17.28 25.36
CA VAL A 585 -17.38 18.41 25.67
C VAL A 585 -18.25 19.60 26.06
N VAL A 586 -18.06 20.13 27.27
CA VAL A 586 -18.85 21.24 27.81
C VAL A 586 -17.98 22.46 28.03
N PHE A 587 -18.36 23.56 27.39
CA PHE A 587 -17.76 24.88 27.63
C PHE A 587 -18.60 25.64 28.66
N VAL A 588 -17.99 26.06 29.78
CA VAL A 588 -18.67 26.79 30.86
C VAL A 588 -17.91 28.07 31.19
N GLY A 589 -18.59 29.22 31.12
CA GLY A 589 -18.01 30.52 31.51
C GLY A 589 -18.80 31.31 32.56
N SER A 590 -19.86 30.71 33.08
CA SER A 590 -20.75 31.29 34.10
C SER A 590 -20.63 30.56 35.45
N PRO A 591 -20.94 31.23 36.58
CA PRO A 591 -21.08 30.56 37.87
C PRO A 591 -22.29 29.62 37.85
N VAL A 592 -22.11 28.40 38.35
CA VAL A 592 -23.17 27.38 38.35
C VAL A 592 -23.80 27.31 39.76
N GLU A 593 -25.09 27.67 39.86
CA GLU A 593 -25.86 27.56 41.12
C GLU A 593 -26.56 26.20 41.18
N HIS A 594 -25.85 25.13 41.54
CA HIS A 594 -26.42 23.78 41.64
C HIS A 594 -25.97 23.05 42.92
N ASP A 595 -26.87 22.21 43.47
CA ASP A 595 -26.59 21.35 44.61
C ASP A 595 -25.64 20.19 44.21
N GLU A 596 -24.49 20.08 44.89
CA GLU A 596 -23.46 19.05 44.65
C GLU A 596 -24.02 17.61 44.65
N GLY A 597 -25.06 17.36 45.46
CA GLY A 597 -25.69 16.05 45.58
C GLY A 597 -26.39 15.56 44.31
N GLU A 598 -26.87 16.44 43.44
CA GLU A 598 -27.51 16.06 42.18
C GLU A 598 -26.49 15.82 41.05
N LEU A 599 -25.39 16.57 41.06
CA LEU A 599 -24.27 16.42 40.14
C LEU A 599 -23.62 15.04 40.31
N VAL A 600 -23.44 14.59 41.55
CA VAL A 600 -22.92 13.24 41.88
C VAL A 600 -23.88 12.13 41.41
N LYS A 601 -25.20 12.34 41.48
CA LYS A 601 -26.19 11.36 40.97
C LYS A 601 -26.11 11.25 39.44
N LEU A 602 -25.87 12.33 38.72
CA LEU A 602 -25.65 12.30 37.27
C LEU A 602 -24.32 11.65 36.90
N ALA A 603 -23.23 11.96 37.60
CA ALA A 603 -21.93 11.34 37.36
C ALA A 603 -22.01 9.80 37.46
N LYS A 604 -22.74 9.27 38.45
CA LYS A 604 -22.98 7.83 38.60
C LYS A 604 -23.79 7.22 37.44
N LYS A 605 -24.76 7.96 36.89
CA LYS A 605 -25.54 7.51 35.72
C LYS A 605 -24.67 7.46 34.46
N LEU A 606 -23.92 8.52 34.18
CA LEU A 606 -23.03 8.61 33.01
C LEU A 606 -21.92 7.54 33.05
N LYS A 607 -21.41 7.22 34.25
CA LYS A 607 -20.46 6.13 34.45
C LYS A 607 -21.04 4.75 34.11
N LYS A 608 -22.31 4.48 34.45
CA LYS A 608 -22.97 3.20 34.14
C LYS A 608 -23.09 2.99 32.62
N GLU A 609 -23.25 4.06 31.87
CA GLU A 609 -23.46 4.05 30.42
C GLU A 609 -22.16 4.27 29.61
N LYS A 610 -20.99 4.39 30.28
CA LYS A 610 -19.66 4.59 29.66
C LYS A 610 -19.58 5.83 28.76
N VAL A 611 -20.05 6.98 29.25
CA VAL A 611 -19.92 8.29 28.58
C VAL A 611 -18.75 9.07 29.19
N ASN A 612 -17.86 9.59 28.34
CA ASN A 612 -16.76 10.48 28.76
C ASN A 612 -17.22 11.94 28.72
N VAL A 613 -16.86 12.74 29.72
CA VAL A 613 -17.26 14.15 29.83
C VAL A 613 -16.04 15.04 30.09
N ASP A 614 -15.74 15.91 29.15
CA ASP A 614 -14.69 16.91 29.28
C ASP A 614 -15.31 18.28 29.59
N ILE A 615 -14.80 18.96 30.62
CA ILE A 615 -15.28 20.28 31.03
C ILE A 615 -14.17 21.30 30.80
N VAL A 616 -14.45 22.31 29.97
CA VAL A 616 -13.59 23.47 29.74
C VAL A 616 -14.18 24.65 30.51
N SER A 617 -13.50 25.03 31.59
CA SER A 617 -13.90 26.15 32.44
C SER A 617 -13.04 27.38 32.14
N PHE A 618 -13.67 28.50 31.79
CA PHE A 618 -13.00 29.77 31.51
C PHE A 618 -13.69 30.92 32.29
N GLY A 619 -12.91 31.87 32.85
CA GLY A 619 -13.46 33.00 33.61
C GLY A 619 -13.15 32.99 35.11
N ASP A 620 -14.14 32.69 35.97
CA ASP A 620 -13.97 32.72 37.43
C ASP A 620 -13.66 31.33 38.00
N HIS A 621 -12.36 31.01 38.01
CA HIS A 621 -11.86 29.68 38.34
C HIS A 621 -12.02 29.31 39.83
N GLN A 622 -12.09 30.28 40.74
CA GLN A 622 -11.96 29.99 42.18
C GLN A 622 -13.20 29.34 42.81
N LYS A 623 -14.41 29.66 42.33
CA LYS A 623 -15.65 29.11 42.91
C LYS A 623 -16.11 27.80 42.27
N ASN A 624 -15.84 27.61 40.98
CA ASN A 624 -16.37 26.47 40.23
C ASN A 624 -15.45 25.23 40.25
N ASN A 625 -14.14 25.42 40.46
CA ASN A 625 -13.17 24.33 40.35
C ASN A 625 -13.43 23.18 41.33
N GLU A 626 -13.77 23.45 42.59
CA GLU A 626 -14.00 22.40 43.59
C GLU A 626 -15.19 21.49 43.25
N THR A 627 -16.26 22.07 42.70
CA THR A 627 -17.47 21.34 42.27
C THR A 627 -17.21 20.48 41.02
N PHE A 628 -16.45 20.96 40.05
CA PHE A 628 -16.12 20.19 38.84
C PHE A 628 -15.05 19.12 39.08
N THR A 629 -14.08 19.38 39.96
CA THR A 629 -13.10 18.37 40.36
C THR A 629 -13.77 17.20 41.10
N SER A 630 -14.72 17.46 42.00
CA SER A 630 -15.48 16.38 42.66
C SER A 630 -16.35 15.58 41.69
N PHE A 631 -16.95 16.22 40.68
CA PHE A 631 -17.70 15.56 39.61
C PHE A 631 -16.83 14.61 38.78
N ILE A 632 -15.68 15.08 38.30
CA ILE A 632 -14.77 14.32 37.44
C ILE A 632 -14.12 13.16 38.19
N ASN A 633 -13.78 13.34 39.48
CA ASN A 633 -13.27 12.27 40.32
C ASN A 633 -14.27 11.11 40.50
N VAL A 634 -15.57 11.42 40.60
CA VAL A 634 -16.63 10.39 40.66
C VAL A 634 -16.79 9.67 39.32
N LEU A 635 -16.64 10.38 38.21
CA LEU A 635 -16.77 9.86 36.85
C LEU A 635 -15.58 8.93 36.51
N ASN A 636 -14.34 9.36 36.78
CA ASN A 636 -13.12 8.63 36.44
C ASN A 636 -12.84 7.38 37.32
N GLY A 637 -13.27 7.34 38.59
CA GLY A 637 -13.04 6.16 39.44
C GLY A 637 -11.55 5.82 39.66
N LYS A 638 -11.22 4.52 39.85
CA LYS A 638 -9.85 4.03 40.14
C LYS A 638 -8.97 3.81 38.90
N ASP A 639 -9.57 3.69 37.70
CA ASP A 639 -8.88 3.34 36.45
C ASP A 639 -8.72 4.58 35.56
N GLY A 640 -8.16 5.65 36.12
CA GLY A 640 -8.33 7.01 35.61
C GLY A 640 -7.73 7.32 34.25
N THR A 641 -8.49 7.13 33.17
CA THR A 641 -8.25 7.75 31.86
C THR A 641 -9.58 7.93 31.09
N GLY A 642 -10.08 9.16 30.94
CA GLY A 642 -11.22 9.38 30.03
C GLY A 642 -11.92 10.73 30.07
N SER A 643 -12.00 11.38 31.24
CA SER A 643 -12.65 12.69 31.41
C SER A 643 -11.71 13.71 32.03
N HIS A 644 -11.62 14.90 31.43
CA HIS A 644 -10.64 15.92 31.81
C HIS A 644 -11.30 17.26 32.18
N LEU A 645 -10.70 17.95 33.17
CA LEU A 645 -10.99 19.34 33.50
C LEU A 645 -9.90 20.23 32.93
N VAL A 646 -10.26 21.19 32.08
CA VAL A 646 -9.33 22.19 31.55
C VAL A 646 -9.73 23.56 32.08
N CYS A 647 -8.86 24.18 32.86
CA CYS A 647 -9.06 25.53 33.40
C CYS A 647 -8.15 26.51 32.66
N VAL A 648 -8.74 27.42 31.87
CA VAL A 648 -7.97 28.38 31.06
C VAL A 648 -7.79 29.69 31.82
N PRO A 649 -6.58 30.04 32.33
CA PRO A 649 -6.37 31.25 33.12
C PRO A 649 -6.62 32.55 32.33
N ARG A 650 -6.82 33.66 33.07
CA ARG A 650 -7.02 35.00 32.47
C ARG A 650 -5.73 35.46 31.77
N GLY A 651 -5.85 35.87 30.49
CA GLY A 651 -4.74 36.47 29.72
C GLY A 651 -4.01 35.54 28.75
N SER A 652 -4.26 34.22 28.76
CA SER A 652 -3.76 33.30 27.72
C SER A 652 -4.70 33.26 26.51
N VAL A 653 -4.17 33.09 25.31
CA VAL A 653 -4.97 32.86 24.11
C VAL A 653 -5.73 31.53 24.29
N PHE A 654 -7.06 31.58 24.17
CA PHE A 654 -7.95 30.44 24.45
C PHE A 654 -7.63 29.21 23.58
N SER A 655 -7.20 29.41 22.34
CA SER A 655 -6.79 28.34 21.42
C SER A 655 -5.52 27.61 21.87
N GLU A 656 -4.53 28.31 22.42
CA GLU A 656 -3.25 27.71 22.86
C GLU A 656 -3.43 26.79 24.09
N ALA A 657 -4.31 27.20 25.02
CA ALA A 657 -4.66 26.38 26.18
C ALA A 657 -5.48 25.12 25.80
N LEU A 658 -6.23 25.17 24.70
CA LEU A 658 -6.95 24.01 24.18
C LEU A 658 -6.01 23.06 23.42
N ILE A 659 -5.09 23.58 22.60
CA ILE A 659 -4.09 22.79 21.87
C ILE A 659 -3.21 21.98 22.82
N SER A 660 -2.81 22.58 23.95
CA SER A 660 -2.03 21.92 25.00
C SER A 660 -2.87 20.98 25.88
N SER A 661 -4.20 20.91 25.68
CA SER A 661 -5.10 20.12 26.51
C SER A 661 -5.27 18.67 26.02
N PRO A 662 -5.52 17.72 26.93
CA PRO A 662 -5.79 16.31 26.60
C PRO A 662 -7.07 16.08 25.79
N ILE A 663 -7.90 17.11 25.59
CA ILE A 663 -9.13 17.05 24.77
C ILE A 663 -8.77 16.89 23.28
N ILE A 664 -7.68 17.53 22.85
CA ILE A 664 -7.18 17.53 21.47
C ILE A 664 -6.02 16.54 21.29
N GLN A 665 -5.13 16.40 22.28
CA GLN A 665 -3.99 15.48 22.18
C GLN A 665 -4.37 13.99 22.25
N GLY A 666 -5.58 13.67 22.77
CA GLY A 666 -6.03 12.29 22.90
C GLY A 666 -5.33 11.53 24.03
N GLU A 667 -5.97 10.46 24.47
CA GLU A 667 -5.60 9.64 25.64
C GLU A 667 -4.23 8.94 25.49
N ASP A 668 -3.64 8.94 24.29
CA ASP A 668 -2.36 8.27 23.96
C ASP A 668 -1.26 9.22 23.46
N GLY A 669 -1.35 10.53 23.71
CA GLY A 669 -0.22 11.46 23.53
C GLY A 669 0.39 11.59 22.13
N SER A 670 -0.24 11.00 21.10
CA SER A 670 0.25 10.95 19.73
C SER A 670 -0.50 11.89 18.77
N GLY A 671 -1.42 12.71 19.28
CA GLY A 671 -2.16 13.70 18.49
C GLY A 671 -1.53 15.11 18.43
N GLY A 672 -0.31 15.29 18.94
CA GLY A 672 0.27 16.61 19.22
C GLY A 672 1.60 16.95 18.53
N ALA A 673 2.07 16.15 17.57
CA ALA A 673 3.26 16.51 16.79
C ALA A 673 2.85 17.46 15.65
N GLY A 674 2.64 18.74 15.97
CA GLY A 674 2.37 19.77 14.96
C GLY A 674 1.98 21.15 15.49
N LEU A 675 1.71 21.30 16.79
CA LEU A 675 1.23 22.57 17.33
C LEU A 675 1.90 22.88 18.69
N GLY A 676 3.21 23.08 18.66
CA GLY A 676 3.99 23.53 19.81
C GLY A 676 5.02 24.57 19.36
N GLY A 677 4.78 25.84 19.72
CA GLY A 677 5.56 26.99 19.29
C GLY A 677 7.00 26.97 19.82
N ALA A 678 7.94 26.88 18.88
CA ALA A 678 9.25 27.51 18.95
C ALA A 678 9.68 27.86 17.51
N GLY A 679 9.43 29.10 17.08
CA GLY A 679 10.06 29.69 15.89
C GLY A 679 9.25 29.79 14.60
N PHE A 680 8.01 30.30 14.63
CA PHE A 680 7.26 30.62 13.39
C PHE A 680 6.61 32.01 13.48
N GLU A 681 7.24 33.02 12.88
CA GLU A 681 6.83 34.44 12.94
C GLU A 681 5.88 34.86 11.79
N PHE A 682 5.52 33.98 10.84
CA PHE A 682 4.75 34.40 9.65
C PHE A 682 3.49 33.58 9.30
N GLY A 683 3.04 32.66 10.16
CA GLY A 683 1.71 32.03 9.99
C GLY A 683 1.49 31.19 8.72
N VAL A 684 2.56 30.75 8.05
CA VAL A 684 2.51 29.83 6.91
C VAL A 684 3.07 28.48 7.37
N ASP A 685 2.30 27.39 7.22
CA ASP A 685 2.68 26.04 7.61
C ASP A 685 3.59 25.41 6.52
N PRO A 686 4.86 25.09 6.82
CA PRO A 686 5.80 24.51 5.86
C PRO A 686 5.37 23.13 5.31
N ASN A 687 4.45 22.44 6.00
CA ASN A 687 3.92 21.16 5.54
C ASN A 687 2.77 21.30 4.55
N GLU A 688 2.06 22.44 4.56
CA GLU A 688 0.93 22.69 3.66
C GLU A 688 1.37 23.39 2.37
N ASP A 689 2.39 24.27 2.43
CA ASP A 689 2.87 24.99 1.25
C ASP A 689 4.40 25.25 1.27
N PRO A 690 5.23 24.25 0.91
CA PRO A 690 6.69 24.32 1.05
C PRO A 690 7.33 25.32 0.08
N GLU A 691 6.69 25.60 -1.06
CA GLU A 691 7.21 26.55 -2.06
C GLU A 691 7.09 27.99 -1.58
N LEU A 692 5.94 28.35 -0.98
CA LEU A 692 5.71 29.68 -0.42
C LEU A 692 6.59 29.93 0.81
N ALA A 693 6.77 28.92 1.66
CA ALA A 693 7.66 28.98 2.81
C ALA A 693 9.14 29.14 2.41
N LEU A 694 9.59 28.46 1.34
CA LEU A 694 10.92 28.62 0.79
C LEU A 694 11.10 30.03 0.17
N ALA A 695 10.12 30.49 -0.60
CA ALA A 695 10.15 31.80 -1.25
C ALA A 695 10.22 32.96 -0.24
N LEU A 696 9.42 32.90 0.84
CA LEU A 696 9.45 33.90 1.91
C LEU A 696 10.78 33.89 2.68
N ARG A 697 11.34 32.70 2.93
CA ARG A 697 12.64 32.56 3.60
C ARG A 697 13.76 33.16 2.77
N VAL A 698 13.79 32.86 1.47
CA VAL A 698 14.76 33.41 0.51
C VAL A 698 14.61 34.93 0.38
N SER A 699 13.37 35.43 0.33
CA SER A 699 13.11 36.88 0.24
C SER A 699 13.57 37.64 1.50
N MET A 700 13.37 37.07 2.69
CA MET A 700 13.82 37.67 3.95
C MET A 700 15.34 37.62 4.11
N GLU A 701 15.98 36.55 3.66
CA GLU A 701 17.44 36.41 3.69
C GLU A 701 18.11 37.39 2.69
N GLU A 702 17.49 37.60 1.52
CA GLU A 702 17.92 38.61 0.54
C GLU A 702 17.72 40.05 1.05
N GLN A 703 16.61 40.34 1.73
CA GLN A 703 16.38 41.65 2.38
C GLN A 703 17.39 41.93 3.49
N ARG A 704 17.77 40.89 4.25
CA ARG A 704 18.74 41.00 5.35
C ARG A 704 20.15 41.24 4.84
N LEU A 705 20.54 40.58 3.74
CA LEU A 705 21.81 40.82 3.05
C LEU A 705 21.89 42.23 2.46
N ARG A 706 20.80 42.76 1.88
CA ARG A 706 20.75 44.16 1.42
C ARG A 706 20.92 45.16 2.56
N GLN A 707 20.28 44.92 3.70
CA GLN A 707 20.46 45.78 4.88
C GLN A 707 21.88 45.71 5.44
N GLU A 708 22.50 44.54 5.46
CA GLU A 708 23.90 44.38 5.87
C GLU A 708 24.86 45.06 4.88
N GLU A 709 24.62 45.00 3.57
CA GLU A 709 25.42 45.71 2.56
C GLU A 709 25.24 47.22 2.64
N GLU A 710 24.03 47.72 2.90
CA GLU A 710 23.77 49.15 3.13
C GLU A 710 24.40 49.64 4.43
N GLN A 711 24.33 48.86 5.51
CA GLN A 711 25.05 49.16 6.76
C GLN A 711 26.56 49.14 6.55
N ARG A 712 27.08 48.18 5.78
CA ARG A 712 28.52 48.08 5.45
C ARG A 712 28.98 49.27 4.61
N ARG A 713 28.18 49.71 3.63
CA ARG A 713 28.40 50.94 2.85
C ARG A 713 28.28 52.21 3.70
N ALA A 714 27.35 52.26 4.65
CA ALA A 714 27.21 53.38 5.58
C ALA A 714 28.41 53.48 6.53
N THR A 715 28.89 52.34 7.06
CA THR A 715 30.13 52.30 7.86
C THR A 715 31.37 52.64 7.05
N ALA A 716 31.45 52.22 5.78
CA ALA A 716 32.56 52.58 4.88
C ALA A 716 32.56 54.07 4.51
N ASN A 717 31.39 54.68 4.31
CA ASN A 717 31.27 56.12 4.07
C ASN A 717 31.56 56.95 5.33
N SER A 718 31.23 56.45 6.53
CA SER A 718 31.61 57.10 7.80
C SER A 718 33.10 56.99 8.14
N ALA A 719 33.81 56.03 7.54
CA ALA A 719 35.26 55.86 7.72
C ALA A 719 36.10 56.69 6.74
N ALA A 720 35.50 57.23 5.68
CA ALA A 720 36.16 58.07 4.69
C ALA A 720 36.14 59.58 5.03
N ASP A 721 35.33 59.99 6.00
CA ASP A 721 35.14 61.41 6.36
C ASP A 721 35.49 61.63 7.85
N GLY A 722 36.79 61.57 8.17
CA GLY A 722 37.27 61.77 9.53
C GLY A 722 38.79 61.76 9.71
N THR A 723 39.46 62.89 9.46
CA THR A 723 40.83 63.17 9.92
C THR A 723 40.87 64.38 10.88
N ALA A 724 40.99 64.07 12.18
CA ALA A 724 41.75 64.71 13.30
C ALA A 724 41.67 66.24 13.57
N PRO A 725 41.92 66.77 14.81
CA PRO A 725 42.81 66.20 15.85
C PRO A 725 42.46 66.41 17.36
N ALA A 726 43.29 65.77 18.20
CA ALA A 726 43.82 66.18 19.51
C ALA A 726 43.04 65.89 20.83
N GLY A 727 43.69 65.10 21.70
CA GLY A 727 43.79 65.39 23.14
C GLY A 727 43.35 64.29 24.12
N GLY A 728 44.32 63.72 24.86
CA GLY A 728 44.17 63.47 26.31
C GLY A 728 43.81 62.06 26.80
N ASP A 729 44.84 61.29 27.16
CA ASP A 729 45.06 60.60 28.45
C ASP A 729 44.10 59.53 29.02
N LYS A 730 44.78 58.41 29.37
CA LYS A 730 44.65 57.51 30.55
C LYS A 730 43.67 56.33 30.51
N GLU A 731 44.20 55.10 30.50
CA GLU A 731 44.35 54.15 31.65
C GLU A 731 43.04 53.40 31.95
N ALA A 732 42.94 52.11 32.28
CA ALA A 732 43.84 50.98 32.43
C ALA A 732 42.90 49.74 32.57
N THR A 733 43.16 48.64 31.85
CA THR A 733 43.64 47.33 32.35
C THR A 733 42.65 46.38 33.04
N GLY A 734 42.70 45.11 32.59
CA GLY A 734 42.26 43.89 33.28
C GLY A 734 41.45 42.98 32.34
N ALA A 735 41.99 42.02 31.56
CA ALA A 735 42.83 40.87 31.92
C ALA A 735 42.16 40.07 33.05
N VAL A 736 41.86 38.76 33.02
CA VAL A 736 42.53 37.54 32.51
C VAL A 736 41.42 36.44 32.57
N ALA A 737 41.07 35.68 31.55
CA ALA A 737 41.75 34.59 30.82
C ALA A 737 41.79 33.21 31.51
N GLY A 738 41.64 32.18 30.66
CA GLY A 738 42.05 30.79 30.87
C GLY A 738 40.89 29.81 30.93
N THR A 739 40.84 28.68 30.24
CA THR A 739 41.83 27.83 29.53
C THR A 739 41.04 26.57 29.12
N ALA A 740 41.37 25.69 28.17
CA ALA A 740 42.38 25.56 27.11
C ALA A 740 42.15 24.19 26.41
N GLY A 741 42.77 24.01 25.23
CA GLY A 741 43.11 22.70 24.62
C GLY A 741 42.72 22.61 23.14
N ALA A 742 43.50 23.07 22.15
CA ALA A 742 44.73 22.47 21.53
C ALA A 742 44.40 21.21 20.69
N SER A 743 44.87 20.94 19.46
CA SER A 743 46.07 21.29 18.63
C SER A 743 45.80 20.74 17.20
N SER A 744 45.95 21.43 16.05
CA SER A 744 47.13 21.86 15.24
C SER A 744 48.02 20.76 14.59
N SER A 745 48.11 20.77 13.24
CA SER A 745 49.36 20.75 12.41
C SER A 745 49.01 20.75 10.90
N ALA A 746 49.30 21.83 10.13
CA ALA A 746 50.46 22.04 9.23
C ALA A 746 50.33 21.34 7.85
N GLY A 747 50.64 21.89 6.66
CA GLY A 747 51.19 23.18 6.20
C GLY A 747 51.67 23.05 4.72
N ALA A 748 51.86 24.20 4.05
CA ALA A 748 52.74 24.50 2.89
C ALA A 748 52.22 24.56 1.41
N ALA A 749 52.12 25.82 0.94
CA ALA A 749 52.82 26.46 -0.20
C ALA A 749 52.43 26.22 -1.69
N ARG A 750 51.99 27.28 -2.40
CA ARG A 750 52.74 28.06 -3.44
C ARG A 750 51.87 29.14 -4.13
N ALA A 751 52.54 30.05 -4.84
CA ALA A 751 52.12 31.40 -5.25
C ALA A 751 51.63 31.53 -6.71
N GLY A 752 50.89 32.62 -7.01
CA GLY A 752 50.98 33.37 -8.29
C GLY A 752 49.70 33.59 -9.13
N GLY A 753 49.14 34.81 -9.08
CA GLY A 753 48.81 35.68 -10.25
C GLY A 753 47.73 35.32 -11.29
N SER A 754 46.63 36.08 -11.25
CA SER A 754 45.84 36.75 -12.33
C SER A 754 45.30 35.97 -13.56
N GLU A 755 43.97 35.92 -13.71
CA GLU A 755 43.18 36.53 -14.82
C GLU A 755 41.67 36.15 -14.72
N PRO A 756 40.72 37.12 -14.75
CA PRO A 756 39.28 36.85 -14.89
C PRO A 756 38.77 37.34 -16.26
N HIS A 757 38.72 36.49 -17.31
CA HIS A 757 38.01 36.79 -18.57
C HIS A 757 37.74 35.55 -19.46
N ALA A 758 37.36 34.41 -18.87
CA ALA A 758 37.06 33.19 -19.66
C ALA A 758 35.60 32.70 -19.53
N GLU A 759 34.84 33.10 -18.50
CA GLU A 759 33.49 32.57 -18.26
C GLU A 759 32.40 33.37 -18.98
N GLU A 760 32.61 34.68 -19.18
CA GLU A 760 31.64 35.58 -19.85
C GLU A 760 31.50 35.26 -21.35
N ALA A 761 32.59 34.83 -22.01
CA ALA A 761 32.59 34.46 -23.43
C ALA A 761 31.97 33.09 -23.73
N MET A 762 31.87 32.19 -22.74
CA MET A 762 31.18 30.90 -22.92
C MET A 762 29.66 31.02 -22.75
N LEU A 763 29.20 31.91 -21.86
CA LEU A 763 27.77 32.21 -21.72
C LEU A 763 27.21 32.93 -22.96
N GLU A 764 27.98 33.85 -23.55
CA GLU A 764 27.58 34.59 -24.75
C GLU A 764 27.46 33.68 -26.00
N ARG A 765 28.26 32.61 -26.04
CA ARG A 765 28.23 31.60 -27.12
C ARG A 765 27.07 30.60 -26.99
N ALA A 766 26.57 30.38 -25.78
CA ALA A 766 25.37 29.57 -25.53
C ALA A 766 24.09 30.33 -25.94
N LEU A 767 24.07 31.65 -25.74
CA LEU A 767 22.96 32.52 -26.16
C LEU A 767 22.84 32.62 -27.69
N ALA A 768 23.98 32.71 -28.40
CA ALA A 768 24.02 32.83 -29.86
C ALA A 768 23.57 31.56 -30.64
N LEU A 769 23.53 30.39 -29.99
CA LEU A 769 23.05 29.14 -30.60
C LEU A 769 21.53 28.96 -30.52
N SER A 770 20.82 29.82 -29.79
CA SER A 770 19.36 29.74 -29.63
C SER A 770 18.55 30.57 -30.63
N THR A 771 19.19 31.39 -31.49
CA THR A 771 18.49 32.29 -32.42
C THR A 771 18.90 32.03 -33.89
N GLY A 772 18.05 31.30 -34.64
CA GLY A 772 18.15 31.14 -36.11
C GLY A 772 17.22 30.09 -36.77
N GLU A 773 15.93 30.44 -36.97
CA GLU A 773 15.07 30.38 -38.21
C GLU A 773 15.26 29.28 -39.31
N ILE A 774 14.28 28.54 -39.93
CA ILE A 774 12.89 28.81 -40.46
C ILE A 774 12.01 27.52 -40.68
N MET A 775 10.75 27.54 -40.17
CA MET A 775 9.35 27.15 -40.61
C MET A 775 8.98 26.11 -41.75
N PRO A 776 7.73 25.50 -41.81
CA PRO A 776 6.36 26.12 -41.67
C PRO A 776 5.24 25.34 -40.88
N THR A 777 4.47 26.01 -39.99
CA THR A 777 3.09 26.63 -40.03
C THR A 777 1.87 25.73 -39.74
N ASP A 778 1.15 25.98 -38.62
CA ASP A 778 -0.23 26.52 -38.61
C ASP A 778 -0.70 26.95 -37.19
N ASP A 779 -1.50 28.02 -37.15
CA ASP A 779 -1.70 29.03 -36.07
C ASP A 779 -2.72 28.72 -34.96
N ALA A 780 -2.46 29.21 -33.74
CA ALA A 780 -3.31 30.16 -32.98
C ALA A 780 -2.93 30.28 -31.48
N MET A 781 -1.96 31.14 -31.13
CA MET A 781 -1.77 31.75 -29.80
C MET A 781 -1.21 33.17 -29.99
N PRO A 782 -1.72 34.22 -29.32
CA PRO A 782 -1.20 35.59 -29.47
C PRO A 782 0.13 35.79 -28.71
N ASP A 783 1.00 36.63 -29.27
CA ASP A 783 2.37 36.88 -28.80
C ASP A 783 2.43 38.04 -27.78
N PHE A 784 2.80 37.73 -26.54
CA PHE A 784 2.73 38.63 -25.37
C PHE A 784 3.84 39.67 -25.30
N ALA A 785 4.90 39.55 -26.09
CA ALA A 785 6.08 40.40 -25.98
C ALA A 785 5.86 41.85 -26.46
N ASN A 786 4.82 42.11 -27.27
CA ASN A 786 4.58 43.40 -27.91
C ASN A 786 3.30 44.13 -27.44
N MET A 787 2.55 43.58 -26.46
CA MET A 787 1.36 44.26 -25.89
C MET A 787 1.73 45.13 -24.71
N THR A 788 1.08 46.29 -24.59
CA THR A 788 1.27 47.20 -23.45
C THR A 788 0.64 46.62 -22.16
N GLU A 789 1.17 47.00 -20.98
CA GLU A 789 0.74 46.44 -19.68
C GLU A 789 -0.77 46.57 -19.43
N GLU A 790 -1.42 47.63 -19.93
CA GLU A 790 -2.88 47.81 -19.81
C GLU A 790 -3.68 46.81 -20.66
N GLU A 791 -3.16 46.36 -21.80
CA GLU A 791 -3.82 45.37 -22.66
C GLU A 791 -3.60 43.94 -22.15
N GLN A 792 -2.47 43.68 -21.48
CA GLN A 792 -2.21 42.40 -20.81
C GLN A 792 -3.12 42.21 -19.59
N ILE A 793 -3.37 43.29 -18.83
CA ILE A 793 -4.32 43.28 -17.70
C ILE A 793 -5.75 43.10 -18.20
N ALA A 794 -6.14 43.74 -19.31
CA ALA A 794 -7.46 43.55 -19.92
C ALA A 794 -7.68 42.10 -20.43
N PHE A 795 -6.65 41.48 -21.01
CA PHE A 795 -6.71 40.09 -21.47
C PHE A 795 -6.80 39.07 -20.32
N ALA A 796 -6.05 39.29 -19.23
CA ALA A 796 -6.14 38.47 -18.01
C ALA A 796 -7.50 38.62 -17.29
N MET A 797 -8.05 39.84 -17.29
CA MET A 797 -9.37 40.12 -16.73
C MET A 797 -10.50 39.47 -17.56
N GLN A 798 -10.32 39.38 -18.88
CA GLN A 798 -11.27 38.74 -19.80
C GLN A 798 -11.26 37.20 -19.70
N MET A 799 -10.11 36.55 -19.47
CA MET A 799 -10.07 35.11 -19.15
C MET A 799 -10.72 34.81 -17.80
N SER A 800 -10.47 35.64 -16.78
CA SER A 800 -11.08 35.46 -15.45
C SER A 800 -12.61 35.66 -15.43
N MET A 801 -13.17 36.42 -16.38
CA MET A 801 -14.63 36.54 -16.52
C MET A 801 -15.29 35.41 -17.34
N GLN A 802 -14.51 34.54 -18.00
CA GLN A 802 -15.04 33.42 -18.79
C GLN A 802 -15.25 32.14 -17.94
N ASP A 803 -14.55 32.01 -16.82
CA ASP A 803 -14.72 30.90 -15.86
C ASP A 803 -15.81 31.14 -14.80
N ALA A 804 -16.47 32.31 -14.82
CA ALA A 804 -17.48 32.71 -13.83
C ALA A 804 -18.82 33.14 -14.47
N GLN A 805 -19.54 32.21 -15.13
CA GLN A 805 -20.99 32.27 -15.47
C GLN A 805 -21.46 30.92 -16.10
N GLU A 806 -21.79 29.89 -15.31
CA GLU A 806 -23.16 29.36 -14.98
C GLU A 806 -23.95 28.63 -16.12
N PRO A 807 -25.01 27.78 -15.89
CA PRO A 807 -25.79 27.53 -14.65
C PRO A 807 -26.21 26.06 -14.35
N ILE A 808 -26.70 25.88 -13.11
CA ILE A 808 -27.56 24.78 -12.65
C ILE A 808 -29.02 25.07 -13.08
N SER A 809 -29.72 24.09 -13.69
CA SER A 809 -31.20 24.08 -13.71
C SER A 809 -31.82 22.67 -13.76
N GLN A 810 -32.50 22.35 -12.64
CA GLN A 810 -33.74 21.59 -12.40
C GLN A 810 -34.09 20.28 -13.15
N PRO A 811 -34.56 19.23 -12.42
CA PRO A 811 -35.21 18.05 -13.00
C PRO A 811 -36.74 18.18 -13.04
N ALA A 812 -37.36 17.74 -14.15
CA ALA A 812 -38.81 17.56 -14.28
C ALA A 812 -39.17 16.11 -14.67
N LYS A 813 -40.25 15.63 -14.03
CA LYS A 813 -40.86 14.27 -14.01
C LYS A 813 -41.10 13.60 -15.37
N ARG A 814 -41.02 12.25 -15.42
CA ARG A 814 -42.20 11.33 -15.55
C ARG A 814 -41.88 9.82 -15.58
N GLN A 815 -42.69 9.09 -14.80
CA GLN A 815 -43.38 7.80 -15.01
C GLN A 815 -42.68 6.43 -14.77
N LYS A 816 -43.45 5.63 -13.99
CA LYS A 816 -43.26 4.30 -13.36
C LYS A 816 -43.25 3.08 -14.29
N GLN A 817 -42.66 1.98 -13.78
CA GLN A 817 -43.09 0.54 -13.70
C GLN A 817 -41.89 -0.38 -14.04
N GLU A 818 -41.55 -1.47 -13.34
CA GLU A 818 -42.19 -2.33 -12.31
C GLU A 818 -41.12 -3.21 -11.58
N LYS A 819 -41.40 -3.57 -10.31
CA LYS A 819 -41.01 -4.78 -9.52
C LYS A 819 -39.52 -4.98 -9.10
N ASP A 820 -39.16 -5.38 -7.87
CA ASP A 820 -39.75 -6.37 -6.93
C ASP A 820 -39.62 -6.03 -5.41
N THR A 821 -40.62 -6.53 -4.66
CA THR A 821 -40.75 -6.95 -3.23
C THR A 821 -39.91 -6.36 -2.07
N PRO A 822 -40.55 -5.91 -0.98
CA PRO A 822 -39.94 -5.80 0.36
C PRO A 822 -40.36 -6.94 1.31
N MET A 823 -39.39 -7.44 2.10
CA MET A 823 -39.62 -8.27 3.30
C MET A 823 -40.02 -7.40 4.50
N GLU A 824 -40.92 -7.95 5.31
CA GLU A 824 -41.48 -7.40 6.56
C GLU A 824 -40.44 -7.24 7.68
N VAL A 825 -40.61 -6.21 8.52
CA VAL A 825 -40.04 -6.16 9.87
C VAL A 825 -41.07 -5.51 10.81
N ASP A 826 -41.41 -6.26 11.86
CA ASP A 826 -42.33 -5.91 12.94
C ASP A 826 -41.89 -4.65 13.72
N VAL A 827 -42.87 -3.80 14.08
CA VAL A 827 -42.68 -2.68 15.01
C VAL A 827 -43.67 -2.85 16.16
N GLU A 828 -43.14 -3.10 17.35
CA GLU A 828 -43.86 -2.99 18.63
C GLU A 828 -44.09 -1.51 18.98
N ASP A 829 -45.32 -1.21 19.41
CA ASP A 829 -45.85 0.10 19.76
C ASP A 829 -45.21 0.70 21.04
N ILE A 830 -44.87 1.99 21.00
CA ILE A 830 -44.72 2.83 22.21
C ILE A 830 -45.49 4.15 21.99
N GLU A 831 -46.55 4.33 22.78
CA GLU A 831 -47.41 5.51 22.86
C GLU A 831 -46.63 6.75 23.31
N ILE A 832 -46.80 7.90 22.63
CA ILE A 832 -46.46 9.24 23.14
C ILE A 832 -47.72 10.09 23.11
N ALA A 833 -48.30 10.30 24.28
CA ALA A 833 -49.44 11.20 24.49
C ALA A 833 -48.97 12.66 24.62
N GLY A 834 -49.67 13.59 23.96
CA GLY A 834 -49.69 15.00 24.41
C GLY A 834 -49.23 16.10 23.43
N VAL A 835 -49.32 15.92 22.11
CA VAL A 835 -49.07 17.03 21.15
C VAL A 835 -50.36 17.43 20.45
N SER A 836 -50.64 18.73 20.38
CA SER A 836 -51.85 19.29 19.78
C SER A 836 -51.85 19.18 18.25
N PRO A 837 -53.00 18.93 17.59
CA PRO A 837 -53.09 18.68 16.14
C PRO A 837 -52.68 19.86 15.26
N GLU A 838 -52.79 21.08 15.79
CA GLU A 838 -52.46 22.33 15.08
C GLU A 838 -50.94 22.51 14.93
N TYR A 839 -50.17 22.02 15.91
CA TYR A 839 -48.70 22.10 15.90
C TYR A 839 -48.11 21.17 14.82
N LEU A 840 -48.65 19.95 14.67
CA LEU A 840 -48.20 19.01 13.64
C LEU A 840 -48.48 19.50 12.22
N MET A 841 -49.60 20.20 11.99
CA MET A 841 -49.88 20.82 10.69
C MET A 841 -48.86 21.92 10.34
N SER A 842 -48.49 22.75 11.32
CA SER A 842 -47.50 23.81 11.11
C SER A 842 -46.07 23.30 10.84
N VAL A 843 -45.73 22.11 11.35
CA VAL A 843 -44.43 21.46 11.12
C VAL A 843 -44.39 20.78 9.75
N LEU A 844 -45.52 20.24 9.28
CA LEU A 844 -45.64 19.60 7.97
C LEU A 844 -45.64 20.60 6.81
N GLU A 845 -46.17 21.82 6.99
CA GLU A 845 -46.16 22.88 5.95
C GLU A 845 -44.77 23.51 5.72
N ASN A 846 -43.87 23.43 6.70
CA ASN A 846 -42.54 24.06 6.63
C ASN A 846 -41.42 23.12 6.13
N LEU A 847 -41.74 21.88 5.74
CA LEU A 847 -40.79 20.93 5.16
C LEU A 847 -40.83 20.99 3.62
N PRO A 848 -39.70 21.28 2.93
CA PRO A 848 -39.68 21.29 1.48
C PRO A 848 -39.78 19.85 0.94
N GLY A 849 -40.86 19.57 0.19
CA GLY A 849 -41.01 18.33 -0.60
C GLY A 849 -42.18 17.40 -0.23
N VAL A 850 -43.07 17.78 0.70
CA VAL A 850 -44.25 16.99 1.06
C VAL A 850 -45.52 17.67 0.53
N ASP A 851 -46.34 16.93 -0.22
CA ASP A 851 -47.59 17.43 -0.80
C ASP A 851 -48.76 17.24 0.20
N PRO A 852 -49.35 18.30 0.76
CA PRO A 852 -50.30 18.24 1.87
C PRO A 852 -51.67 17.61 1.54
N GLN A 853 -51.89 17.21 0.29
CA GLN A 853 -53.12 16.52 -0.16
C GLN A 853 -52.96 15.01 -0.36
N SER A 854 -51.81 14.42 -0.02
CA SER A 854 -51.55 12.99 -0.15
C SER A 854 -52.45 12.13 0.77
N GLU A 855 -53.02 11.06 0.21
CA GLU A 855 -53.95 10.12 0.87
C GLU A 855 -53.32 9.41 2.10
N ALA A 856 -51.99 9.24 2.11
CA ALA A 856 -51.26 8.65 3.23
C ALA A 856 -51.25 9.54 4.49
N VAL A 857 -51.19 10.87 4.33
CA VAL A 857 -51.21 11.83 5.45
C VAL A 857 -52.62 11.95 6.03
N ARG A 858 -53.66 11.91 5.19
CA ARG A 858 -55.06 11.85 5.63
C ARG A 858 -55.38 10.56 6.39
N ASN A 859 -54.81 9.43 5.98
CA ASN A 859 -55.00 8.15 6.68
C ASN A 859 -54.25 8.11 8.03
N ALA A 860 -53.10 8.77 8.15
CA ALA A 860 -52.37 8.91 9.43
C ALA A 860 -53.09 9.83 10.43
N VAL A 861 -53.65 10.96 9.97
CA VAL A 861 -54.46 11.85 10.81
C VAL A 861 -55.82 11.23 11.15
N GLY A 862 -56.40 10.45 10.23
CA GLY A 862 -57.65 9.72 10.44
C GLY A 862 -57.55 8.55 11.44
N SER A 863 -56.38 7.92 11.57
CA SER A 863 -56.12 6.86 12.55
C SER A 863 -55.97 7.43 13.97
N LEU A 864 -55.32 8.59 14.12
CA LEU A 864 -55.27 9.34 15.39
C LEU A 864 -56.65 9.79 15.90
N ASN A 865 -57.61 10.04 15.00
CA ASN A 865 -58.97 10.43 15.36
C ASN A 865 -59.89 9.25 15.77
N LYS A 866 -59.54 8.00 15.47
CA LYS A 866 -60.34 6.83 15.86
C LYS A 866 -60.05 6.36 17.28
N ASP A 867 -58.81 6.45 17.74
CA ASP A 867 -58.38 5.93 19.05
C ASP A 867 -58.77 6.81 20.25
N SER A 868 -59.22 8.04 20.02
CA SER A 868 -59.73 8.91 21.08
C SER A 868 -61.19 8.60 21.48
N SER A 869 -61.91 7.77 20.71
CA SER A 869 -63.34 7.51 20.89
C SER A 869 -63.70 6.21 21.62
N SER A 870 -62.75 5.28 21.82
CA SER A 870 -63.02 3.92 22.32
C SER A 870 -62.61 3.65 23.79
N LYS A 871 -61.95 4.58 24.50
CA LYS A 871 -61.45 4.38 25.88
C LYS A 871 -62.31 5.00 27.00
N LYS A 872 -63.57 5.40 26.76
CA LYS A 872 -64.40 6.14 27.76
C LYS A 872 -65.58 5.39 28.40
N SER A 873 -65.64 4.06 28.33
CA SER A 873 -66.72 3.31 28.98
C SER A 873 -66.27 1.95 29.54
N GLN A 874 -65.49 1.95 30.63
CA GLN A 874 -65.45 0.87 31.63
C GLN A 874 -64.44 1.24 32.75
N SER A 875 -64.87 2.09 33.67
CA SER A 875 -64.20 2.26 34.97
C SER A 875 -65.19 2.86 35.96
N ASP A 876 -66.02 2.01 36.58
CA ASP A 876 -66.68 2.33 37.85
C ASP A 876 -67.10 1.03 38.54
N SER A 877 -66.33 0.65 39.56
CA SER A 877 -66.67 -0.17 40.75
C SER A 877 -65.59 -1.20 41.12
N LYS A 878 -64.72 -0.83 42.07
CA LYS A 878 -64.50 -1.53 43.35
C LYS A 878 -63.15 -1.13 43.96
N ASP A 879 -63.26 -0.31 45.00
CA ASP A 879 -62.27 -0.19 46.07
C ASP A 879 -62.29 -1.42 46.98
N SER A 880 -61.15 -1.59 47.67
CA SER A 880 -60.87 -2.31 48.92
C SER A 880 -60.14 -3.66 48.84
N LYS A 881 -59.13 -3.75 49.73
CA LYS A 881 -58.38 -4.93 50.22
C LYS A 881 -57.12 -5.30 49.43
N ASP A 882 -55.95 -5.55 50.00
CA ASP A 882 -55.48 -5.64 51.39
C ASP A 882 -53.93 -5.50 51.37
N ASP A 883 -53.37 -4.98 52.46
CA ASP A 883 -51.99 -5.26 52.89
C ASP A 883 -51.77 -6.78 53.06
N GLU A 884 -50.63 -7.32 52.61
CA GLU A 884 -49.71 -8.10 53.46
C GLU A 884 -48.70 -8.94 52.66
N SER A 885 -47.48 -8.87 53.19
CA SER A 885 -46.37 -9.83 53.17
C SER A 885 -46.55 -11.25 52.60
N LYS A 886 -45.45 -11.69 51.96
CA LYS A 886 -44.88 -13.06 51.95
C LYS A 886 -45.72 -14.18 51.32
N LYS A 887 -45.30 -14.56 50.12
CA LYS A 887 -44.63 -15.86 49.91
C LYS A 887 -43.54 -15.76 48.85
#